data_AF-A0A7V5RYK1-F1
#
_entry.id   AF-A0A7V5RYK1-F1
#
_cell.length_a   1.000
_cell.length_b   1.000
_cell.length_c   1.000
_cell.angle_alpha   90.00
_cell.angle_beta   90.00
_cell.angle_gamma   90.00
#
_symmetry.space_group_name_H-M   'P 1'
#
loop_
_entity.id
_entity.type
_entity.pdbx_description
1 polymer ?
#
loop_
_entity_poly.entity_id
_entity_poly.type
_entity_poly.pdbx_seq_one_letter_code
_entity_poly.pdbx_strand_id
1 'polypeptide(L)'
;NLDDTLLLQPELDENGNPTDWYVATWRTPDVPSDFYLDVIVRDNAGNEFVYDNVSGFTTQQFTGSNNILLVSDYMGGQIFVQNRVAVIGNSITRPTWQPVESYWTDNPTGKPPFDVTQPPSGTGLIIHGDGAIPHPNLPPGFFVRSDTLGENTTYGNFYNIWRVQCRNPITPSVLAGYLPRTEREPTDLAGGFREKLHAPRIVIWGSPYTGNVWAGPGHILDPEVQTLIRSFLQNSGRMVFSGQDITWALSLRGAVANQFMNDILRVAFDSDSADDVFLIDYLGLRHILQREAAPAGEDPNPIGVSPGGIPIWIRYEGNTIRIDEPDELRLSHPARYIVTPLGDFFDVIPPVGSTSSTPLYTDAAWNQVWLDTVTVSPNARVVYRYTQPRVNAGTLLGTSDHAGSYYADAATRSKVVFFSFGVEGVNSRYTEGPTGLLWCRSFRNKLLHNAFGWMTHNVLEGQVRQYDPDTRTFTPLPRALVRVIGIAPISIAGVDAGYAITDSNGLYRVVGLEAGIYLVDAERPGFKTQHPETITLVANGDSNPGVINLIMLATPPGQISGRVIDINNQPVRGAVIRATNTVDPELTVEVFSDPDGTFLMPRVPAGTYDVTVVSLAFGGYSLPPVQPTPDGVYRNVQVQPGQTTAVGDFVLEPEPGTVTGTVTDVNTGQPIANARVTAVAGTNTRADVTTDANGQYTFSVPAGEYVVTAVAPGYAPESQTLNVPANQTTTLNFQLAQLPPGSASGKITRRFGGAPEPGVTIRLLLPPNNIDSGIPPATTDANGEYSFANLPPGEYVVVPSKTGFTFIPNQRTITVSSGQNTVIGEFKSEPLRTFFKGRFLVSAPYDYTQDVKDLLDVPASASFRFFSWNPAQSRYVFYPNAPANRFQLGRGYFLETSEDLPLTTEGTPADTNQPFQIPLQAGWNMIGNPFTFDVNWSQVQIIDPDTNTAVSLATAVGKGIVANSLWGYSFGAYTATTRMKVWEGYWVYAYRNTTLIIPPTAQAASASSRSAGMSAGGWRLTLEVESGDLRDRAYVGVSRAATLGYDREYDLLKPPPVGSEYVHISLPRLTWGEQSGVYGVDIQPATRSANWEFVVETSQPNREVTLRWPDVQQLPRSANLVLVNLDTGERRYLRTTGAYTFRTGANGVSRFRLEMASSSGLLRIQQVQVNSGRGNQHTIAFQLTGDATVQVNILSGGKVVRQLLHQATRSGVQQATWDGRDQSGVALPPGAYTIEIRAVSEDGQVARATAPLILTR
;
A
#
# COMPACT_ATOMS: atom_id res chain seq x y z
N ASN A 1 8.38 70.83 -12.67
CA ASN A 1 8.11 71.52 -13.95
C ASN A 1 8.71 70.71 -15.07
N LEU A 2 7.93 69.75 -15.55
CA LEU A 2 8.14 69.01 -16.79
C LEU A 2 6.74 68.84 -17.38
N ASP A 3 6.21 69.92 -17.95
CA ASP A 3 4.99 69.87 -18.76
C ASP A 3 5.36 69.31 -20.14
N ASP A 4 5.87 68.08 -20.15
CA ASP A 4 6.25 67.34 -21.36
C ASP A 4 4.99 66.74 -22.01
N THR A 5 4.05 67.61 -22.39
CA THR A 5 2.83 67.24 -23.10
C THR A 5 3.19 66.70 -24.48
N LEU A 6 3.17 65.37 -24.62
CA LEU A 6 3.45 64.70 -25.88
C LEU A 6 2.17 64.50 -26.68
N LEU A 7 2.18 64.96 -27.92
CA LEU A 7 1.14 64.67 -28.90
C LEU A 7 1.33 63.24 -29.41
N LEU A 8 0.37 62.37 -29.10
CA LEU A 8 0.29 61.03 -29.69
C LEU A 8 0.15 61.17 -31.22
N GLN A 9 1.00 60.49 -31.99
CA GLN A 9 0.91 60.42 -33.45
C GLN A 9 0.32 59.08 -33.87
N PRO A 10 -0.45 59.01 -34.96
CA PRO A 10 -0.93 57.71 -35.45
C PRO A 10 0.27 56.85 -35.86
N GLU A 11 0.30 55.61 -35.36
CA GLU A 11 1.26 54.61 -35.79
C GLU A 11 1.02 54.30 -37.27
N LEU A 12 2.10 54.22 -38.06
CA LEU A 12 2.01 53.94 -39.49
C LEU A 12 2.17 52.45 -39.76
N ASP A 13 1.35 51.89 -40.65
CA ASP A 13 1.51 50.53 -41.14
C ASP A 13 2.79 50.36 -41.98
N GLU A 14 3.10 49.13 -42.37
CA GLU A 14 4.27 48.80 -43.21
C GLU A 14 4.29 49.49 -44.59
N ASN A 15 3.17 50.10 -45.00
CA ASN A 15 3.01 50.86 -46.24
C ASN A 15 3.01 52.39 -46.02
N GLY A 16 3.16 52.85 -44.77
CA GLY A 16 3.16 54.26 -44.39
C GLY A 16 1.77 54.88 -44.17
N ASN A 17 0.70 54.09 -44.09
CA ASN A 17 -0.66 54.57 -43.83
C ASN A 17 -0.91 54.72 -42.32
N PRO A 18 -1.61 55.77 -41.86
CA PRO A 18 -2.07 55.87 -40.48
C PRO A 18 -2.97 54.69 -40.08
N THR A 19 -2.68 54.07 -38.95
CA THR A 19 -3.53 53.08 -38.28
C THR A 19 -4.44 53.75 -37.24
N ASP A 20 -5.33 52.96 -36.62
CA ASP A 20 -6.15 53.41 -35.49
C ASP A 20 -5.36 53.49 -34.15
N TRP A 21 -4.10 53.07 -34.13
CA TRP A 21 -3.21 53.14 -32.96
C TRP A 21 -2.46 54.46 -32.92
N TYR A 22 -2.25 54.99 -31.72
CA TYR A 22 -1.56 56.26 -31.52
C TYR A 22 -0.43 56.09 -30.50
N VAL A 23 0.76 56.60 -30.82
CA VAL A 23 2.00 56.38 -30.07
C VAL A 23 2.71 57.70 -29.75
N ALA A 24 3.39 57.74 -28.60
CA ALA A 24 4.35 58.78 -28.25
C ALA A 24 5.53 58.17 -27.48
N THR A 25 6.68 58.84 -27.56
CA THR A 25 7.91 58.38 -26.90
C THR A 25 8.44 59.51 -26.02
N TRP A 26 8.53 59.28 -24.70
CA TRP A 26 9.33 60.12 -23.79
C TRP A 26 10.61 59.41 -23.37
N ARG A 27 11.53 60.16 -22.74
CA ARG A 27 12.69 59.59 -22.05
C ARG A 27 12.54 59.83 -20.56
N THR A 28 12.64 58.78 -19.75
CA THR A 28 12.64 58.88 -18.29
C THR A 28 13.93 59.53 -17.78
N PRO A 29 13.91 60.18 -16.60
CA PRO A 29 15.11 60.57 -15.86
C PRO A 29 16.10 59.42 -15.68
N ASP A 30 17.40 59.75 -15.66
CA ASP A 30 18.50 58.77 -15.51
C ASP A 30 18.67 58.23 -14.08
N VAL A 31 17.81 58.64 -13.14
CA VAL A 31 17.77 58.13 -11.75
C VAL A 31 16.66 57.08 -11.59
N PRO A 32 16.89 55.99 -10.82
CA PRO A 32 15.83 55.06 -10.45
C PRO A 32 14.68 55.81 -9.76
N SER A 33 13.49 55.72 -10.35
CA SER A 33 12.32 56.50 -9.95
C SER A 33 11.07 55.79 -10.42
N ASP A 34 9.94 56.18 -9.82
CA ASP A 34 8.63 55.70 -10.21
C ASP A 34 7.83 56.82 -10.87
N PHE A 35 6.89 56.46 -11.74
CA PHE A 35 6.14 57.40 -12.55
C PHE A 35 4.65 57.05 -12.60
N TYR A 36 3.85 58.09 -12.78
CA TYR A 36 2.47 58.03 -13.25
C TYR A 36 2.33 58.90 -14.50
N LEU A 37 1.25 58.72 -15.24
CA LEU A 37 0.99 59.38 -16.52
C LEU A 37 -0.46 59.83 -16.61
N ASP A 38 -0.67 61.00 -17.22
CA ASP A 38 -1.99 61.47 -17.62
C ASP A 38 -2.10 61.34 -19.14
N VAL A 39 -3.08 60.60 -19.65
CA VAL A 39 -3.30 60.39 -21.09
C VAL A 39 -4.58 61.10 -21.53
N ILE A 40 -4.44 62.15 -22.34
CA ILE A 40 -5.55 62.97 -22.83
C ILE A 40 -5.77 62.66 -24.31
N VAL A 41 -6.99 62.23 -24.66
CA VAL A 41 -7.41 61.93 -26.04
C VAL A 41 -8.55 62.87 -26.42
N ARG A 42 -8.45 63.54 -27.57
CA ARG A 42 -9.45 64.50 -28.04
C ARG A 42 -9.88 64.20 -29.48
N ASP A 43 -11.19 64.18 -29.74
CA ASP A 43 -11.75 63.95 -31.08
C ASP A 43 -11.86 65.23 -31.92
N ASN A 44 -12.17 65.06 -33.22
CA ASN A 44 -12.35 66.17 -34.17
C ASN A 44 -13.57 67.07 -33.88
N ALA A 45 -14.48 66.67 -32.99
CA ALA A 45 -15.60 67.47 -32.52
C ALA A 45 -15.26 68.24 -31.21
N GLY A 46 -14.03 68.10 -30.71
CA GLY A 46 -13.56 68.75 -29.49
C GLY A 46 -14.00 68.06 -28.21
N ASN A 47 -14.52 66.82 -28.27
CA ASN A 47 -14.76 66.02 -27.08
C ASN A 47 -13.44 65.47 -26.55
N GLU A 48 -13.27 65.47 -25.23
CA GLU A 48 -12.04 65.07 -24.56
C GLU A 48 -12.29 63.99 -23.52
N PHE A 49 -11.40 63.01 -23.53
CA PHE A 49 -11.31 61.89 -22.61
C PHE A 49 -9.95 61.96 -21.89
N VAL A 50 -9.92 61.69 -20.59
CA VAL A 50 -8.70 61.73 -19.77
C VAL A 50 -8.56 60.45 -18.95
N TYR A 51 -7.43 59.76 -19.10
CA TYR A 51 -6.95 58.77 -18.14
C TYR A 51 -6.01 59.48 -17.18
N ASP A 52 -6.47 59.71 -15.95
CA ASP A 52 -5.80 60.54 -14.95
C ASP A 52 -4.98 59.68 -13.95
N ASN A 53 -3.74 60.06 -13.67
CA ASN A 53 -2.82 59.43 -12.72
C ASN A 53 -2.58 57.92 -12.96
N VAL A 54 -2.44 57.48 -14.22
CA VAL A 54 -2.14 56.08 -14.56
C VAL A 54 -0.78 55.69 -13.97
N SER A 55 -0.79 54.91 -12.89
CA SER A 55 0.36 54.63 -12.04
C SER A 55 0.87 53.19 -12.17
N GLY A 56 2.17 53.02 -11.91
CA GLY A 56 2.84 51.71 -11.85
C GLY A 56 4.16 51.65 -12.60
N PHE A 57 4.48 52.65 -13.40
CA PHE A 57 5.72 52.74 -14.17
C PHE A 57 6.92 52.98 -13.25
N THR A 58 8.08 52.42 -13.61
CA THR A 58 9.30 52.43 -12.79
C THR A 58 10.53 52.23 -13.65
N THR A 59 11.61 52.95 -13.33
CA THR A 59 12.97 52.70 -13.84
C THR A 59 13.84 51.89 -12.87
N GLN A 60 13.31 51.51 -11.70
CA GLN A 60 14.05 50.68 -10.74
C GLN A 60 14.32 49.28 -11.31
N GLN A 61 15.49 48.71 -11.00
CA GLN A 61 15.86 47.37 -11.45
C GLN A 61 15.26 46.29 -10.56
N PHE A 62 14.78 45.21 -11.17
CA PHE A 62 14.31 44.04 -10.45
C PHE A 62 15.49 43.27 -9.83
N THR A 63 15.50 43.08 -8.51
CA THR A 63 16.64 42.46 -7.79
C THR A 63 16.52 40.95 -7.59
N GLY A 64 15.30 40.39 -7.53
CA GLY A 64 15.08 38.94 -7.32
C GLY A 64 15.61 38.37 -5.99
N SER A 65 15.97 39.24 -5.03
CA SER A 65 16.64 38.87 -3.77
C SER A 65 15.74 38.17 -2.74
N ASN A 66 14.42 38.28 -2.89
CA ASN A 66 13.47 38.11 -1.79
C ASN A 66 12.70 36.78 -1.88
N ASN A 67 12.02 36.41 -0.77
CA ASN A 67 11.32 35.11 -0.70
C ASN A 67 9.88 35.15 -1.26
N ILE A 68 9.35 36.34 -1.53
CA ILE A 68 8.02 36.55 -2.11
C ILE A 68 8.16 37.38 -3.37
N LEU A 69 7.63 36.89 -4.49
CA LEU A 69 7.44 37.65 -5.72
C LEU A 69 5.96 38.03 -5.86
N LEU A 70 5.64 39.32 -5.81
CA LEU A 70 4.34 39.85 -6.19
C LEU A 70 4.33 40.18 -7.69
N VAL A 71 3.67 39.38 -8.51
CA VAL A 71 3.33 39.75 -9.89
C VAL A 71 2.03 40.54 -9.86
N SER A 72 1.98 41.66 -10.55
CA SER A 72 0.84 42.59 -10.56
C SER A 72 0.44 42.92 -11.99
N ASP A 73 -0.77 42.49 -12.35
CA ASP A 73 -1.48 42.92 -13.56
C ASP A 73 -2.21 44.26 -13.33
N TYR A 74 -2.32 44.69 -12.07
CA TYR A 74 -3.05 45.88 -11.65
C TYR A 74 -2.37 47.20 -12.01
N MET A 75 -3.22 48.20 -12.30
CA MET A 75 -2.89 49.62 -12.44
C MET A 75 -3.85 50.44 -11.57
N GLY A 76 -3.35 51.51 -10.97
CA GLY A 76 -4.20 52.51 -10.31
C GLY A 76 -4.24 53.78 -11.15
N GLY A 77 -5.43 54.33 -11.40
CA GLY A 77 -5.66 55.64 -12.03
C GLY A 77 -6.96 56.22 -11.48
N GLN A 78 -7.10 57.54 -11.43
CA GLN A 78 -8.18 58.17 -10.64
C GLN A 78 -9.57 58.08 -11.28
N ILE A 79 -9.65 57.70 -12.56
CA ILE A 79 -10.89 57.67 -13.33
C ILE A 79 -10.76 56.66 -14.46
N PHE A 80 -11.29 55.44 -14.28
CA PHE A 80 -11.10 54.41 -15.31
C PHE A 80 -11.97 54.62 -16.57
N VAL A 81 -13.02 55.45 -16.48
CA VAL A 81 -13.70 56.05 -17.64
C VAL A 81 -14.19 57.46 -17.31
N GLN A 82 -13.83 58.49 -18.09
CA GLN A 82 -14.51 59.79 -18.00
C GLN A 82 -14.48 60.60 -19.30
N ASN A 83 -15.56 61.33 -19.57
CA ASN A 83 -15.75 62.08 -20.81
C ASN A 83 -16.41 63.45 -20.53
N ARG A 84 -15.90 64.51 -21.17
CA ARG A 84 -16.31 65.93 -21.15
C ARG A 84 -16.12 66.76 -19.86
N VAL A 85 -15.15 67.66 -19.94
CA VAL A 85 -15.09 68.93 -19.17
C VAL A 85 -15.71 70.07 -19.99
N ALA A 86 -16.47 70.95 -19.34
CA ALA A 86 -16.75 72.29 -19.86
C ALA A 86 -16.59 73.33 -18.73
N VAL A 87 -15.69 74.29 -18.97
CA VAL A 87 -15.37 75.47 -18.13
C VAL A 87 -14.59 75.16 -16.82
N ILE A 88 -13.29 75.43 -16.86
CA ILE A 88 -12.39 75.44 -15.70
C ILE A 88 -12.68 76.67 -14.83
N GLY A 89 -12.90 76.47 -13.52
CA GLY A 89 -13.22 77.54 -12.57
C GLY A 89 -12.77 77.28 -11.14
N ASN A 90 -11.51 77.61 -10.85
CA ASN A 90 -10.97 78.03 -9.54
C ASN A 90 -11.50 77.36 -8.25
N SER A 91 -11.19 76.08 -8.01
CA SER A 91 -11.06 75.58 -6.62
C SER A 91 -10.08 74.40 -6.51
N ILE A 92 -8.96 74.61 -5.82
CA ILE A 92 -7.88 73.63 -5.61
C ILE A 92 -8.05 73.02 -4.22
N THR A 93 -8.87 71.97 -4.08
CA THR A 93 -9.19 71.37 -2.75
C THR A 93 -9.43 69.84 -2.75
N ARG A 94 -8.82 69.06 -3.66
CA ARG A 94 -8.90 67.58 -3.63
C ARG A 94 -7.51 66.97 -3.38
N PRO A 95 -7.29 66.21 -2.29
CA PRO A 95 -5.96 65.66 -1.98
C PRO A 95 -5.65 64.42 -2.84
N THR A 96 -4.76 64.62 -3.82
CA THR A 96 -4.20 63.63 -4.76
C THR A 96 -2.95 62.96 -4.19
N TRP A 97 -2.99 61.65 -3.90
CA TRP A 97 -1.81 60.86 -3.50
C TRP A 97 -1.90 59.38 -3.92
N GLN A 98 -1.81 59.08 -5.23
CA GLN A 98 -1.73 57.70 -5.74
C GLN A 98 -0.34 57.06 -5.47
N PRO A 99 -0.27 55.74 -5.17
CA PRO A 99 0.96 55.08 -4.72
C PRO A 99 1.81 54.44 -5.83
N VAL A 100 3.10 54.79 -5.85
CA VAL A 100 4.14 54.25 -6.74
C VAL A 100 4.93 53.07 -6.13
N GLU A 101 5.89 52.46 -6.85
CA GLU A 101 6.62 51.23 -6.42
C GLU A 101 7.22 51.34 -5.00
N SER A 102 7.82 52.49 -4.69
CA SER A 102 8.36 52.88 -3.38
C SER A 102 7.33 53.13 -2.26
N TYR A 103 6.03 53.24 -2.57
CA TYR A 103 4.96 53.40 -1.58
C TYR A 103 4.41 52.04 -1.10
N TRP A 104 4.51 51.01 -1.94
CA TRP A 104 3.97 49.69 -1.62
C TRP A 104 4.77 48.95 -0.55
N THR A 105 6.06 49.25 -0.38
CA THR A 105 6.90 48.70 0.70
C THR A 105 6.36 49.08 2.08
N ASP A 106 5.78 50.27 2.21
CA ASP A 106 5.46 50.90 3.49
C ASP A 106 3.94 51.03 3.75
N ASN A 107 3.09 50.96 2.72
CA ASN A 107 1.63 51.09 2.89
C ASN A 107 0.82 50.59 1.66
N PRO A 108 0.45 49.30 1.59
CA PRO A 108 -0.20 48.74 0.40
C PRO A 108 -1.71 49.01 0.31
N THR A 109 -2.24 50.03 1.00
CA THR A 109 -3.68 50.40 1.01
C THR A 109 -4.02 51.62 0.16
N GLY A 110 -3.02 52.31 -0.41
CA GLY A 110 -3.22 53.52 -1.22
C GLY A 110 -3.77 54.74 -0.47
N LYS A 111 -3.81 54.73 0.87
CA LYS A 111 -4.27 55.86 1.69
C LYS A 111 -3.14 56.46 2.53
N PRO A 112 -2.86 57.78 2.44
CA PRO A 112 -1.77 58.40 3.18
C PRO A 112 -1.97 58.35 4.71
N PRO A 113 -0.89 58.41 5.50
CA PRO A 113 -0.96 58.46 6.95
C PRO A 113 -1.31 59.89 7.42
N PHE A 114 -2.62 60.22 7.50
CA PHE A 114 -3.09 61.43 8.18
C PHE A 114 -4.33 61.19 9.04
N ASP A 115 -4.28 61.71 10.26
CA ASP A 115 -5.26 61.54 11.34
C ASP A 115 -6.60 62.27 11.12
N VAL A 116 -7.07 62.51 9.90
CA VAL A 116 -8.40 63.15 9.70
C VAL A 116 -9.09 62.70 8.41
N THR A 117 -9.87 61.62 8.51
CA THR A 117 -11.02 61.41 7.62
C THR A 117 -12.28 61.52 8.47
N GLN A 118 -13.24 62.38 8.07
CA GLN A 118 -14.51 62.43 8.81
C GLN A 118 -15.27 61.11 8.61
N PRO A 119 -15.90 60.56 9.66
CA PRO A 119 -16.74 59.38 9.54
C PRO A 119 -18.05 59.71 8.81
N PRO A 120 -18.80 58.70 8.33
CA PRO A 120 -20.06 58.88 7.58
C PRO A 120 -21.25 59.43 8.39
N SER A 121 -21.00 60.07 9.54
CA SER A 121 -21.97 60.68 10.45
C SER A 121 -21.93 62.21 10.47
N GLY A 122 -20.94 62.84 9.83
CA GLY A 122 -20.73 64.30 9.88
C GLY A 122 -20.21 64.84 11.22
N THR A 123 -19.71 63.97 12.10
CA THR A 123 -19.06 64.33 13.37
C THR A 123 -17.58 63.96 13.31
N GLY A 124 -16.68 64.93 13.54
CA GLY A 124 -15.24 64.80 13.28
C GLY A 124 -14.43 63.84 14.18
N LEU A 125 -14.78 62.56 14.20
CA LEU A 125 -14.01 61.48 14.82
C LEU A 125 -12.94 60.98 13.85
N ILE A 126 -11.80 60.52 14.36
CA ILE A 126 -10.61 60.19 13.57
C ILE A 126 -10.48 58.67 13.40
N ILE A 127 -10.11 58.19 12.22
CA ILE A 127 -9.97 56.76 11.91
C ILE A 127 -8.48 56.34 11.95
N HIS A 128 -8.14 55.33 12.74
CA HIS A 128 -6.81 54.70 12.79
C HIS A 128 -6.84 53.26 12.25
N GLY A 129 -5.75 52.80 11.64
CA GLY A 129 -5.57 51.40 11.26
C GLY A 129 -5.06 50.55 12.43
N ASP A 130 -5.57 49.33 12.56
CA ASP A 130 -5.11 48.36 13.57
C ASP A 130 -3.74 47.80 13.18
N GLY A 131 -2.84 47.71 14.17
CA GLY A 131 -1.43 47.40 13.96
C GLY A 131 -0.45 48.33 14.70
N ALA A 132 -0.96 49.13 15.63
CA ALA A 132 -0.21 50.05 16.47
C ALA A 132 0.66 49.33 17.52
N ILE A 133 1.93 49.04 17.20
CA ILE A 133 2.90 48.46 18.16
C ILE A 133 3.64 49.60 18.89
N PRO A 134 3.80 49.58 20.23
CA PRO A 134 4.63 50.53 20.95
C PRO A 134 6.10 50.39 20.52
N HIS A 135 6.68 51.44 19.94
CA HIS A 135 8.08 51.39 19.52
C HIS A 135 9.01 51.60 20.73
N PRO A 136 9.99 50.70 20.99
CA PRO A 136 10.76 50.69 22.23
C PRO A 136 11.62 51.94 22.46
N ASN A 137 11.92 52.71 21.41
CA ASN A 137 12.67 53.97 21.49
C ASN A 137 11.81 55.24 21.29
N LEU A 138 10.47 55.14 21.32
CA LEU A 138 9.56 56.30 21.27
C LEU A 138 8.73 56.42 22.56
N PRO A 139 8.18 57.61 22.88
CA PRO A 139 7.38 57.80 24.08
C PRO A 139 6.10 56.94 24.10
N PRO A 140 5.61 56.52 25.28
CA PRO A 140 4.34 55.80 25.41
C PRO A 140 3.18 56.57 24.74
N GLY A 141 2.44 55.91 23.86
CA GLY A 141 1.39 56.51 23.05
C GLY A 141 1.78 56.80 21.59
N PHE A 142 3.05 56.67 21.23
CA PHE A 142 3.48 56.59 19.83
C PHE A 142 3.57 55.13 19.37
N PHE A 143 2.98 54.87 18.20
CA PHE A 143 2.85 53.52 17.66
C PHE A 143 3.29 53.46 16.19
N VAL A 144 3.90 52.36 15.79
CA VAL A 144 4.28 52.07 14.39
C VAL A 144 3.38 50.96 13.86
N ARG A 145 3.03 51.00 12.55
CA ARG A 145 2.05 50.09 11.95
C ARG A 145 2.53 48.64 11.83
N SER A 146 1.56 47.71 11.67
CA SER A 146 1.78 46.29 11.36
C SER A 146 0.97 45.83 10.14
N ASP A 147 0.50 46.74 9.29
CA ASP A 147 -0.36 46.47 8.12
C ASP A 147 0.42 46.19 6.82
N THR A 148 1.75 46.28 6.87
CA THR A 148 2.66 45.93 5.78
C THR A 148 3.02 44.44 5.78
N LEU A 149 3.59 43.96 4.66
CA LEU A 149 4.38 42.72 4.62
C LEU A 149 5.77 42.90 5.25
N GLY A 150 5.97 43.92 6.08
CA GLY A 150 7.27 44.51 6.39
C GLY A 150 7.94 44.07 7.69
N GLU A 151 8.87 44.90 8.17
CA GLU A 151 9.79 44.67 9.32
C GLU A 151 9.14 44.19 10.63
N ASN A 152 7.87 44.50 10.86
CA ASN A 152 7.11 44.05 12.05
C ASN A 152 6.46 42.66 11.89
N THR A 153 6.73 41.97 10.79
CA THR A 153 6.38 40.55 10.56
C THR A 153 7.64 39.71 10.56
N THR A 154 7.52 38.37 10.67
CA THR A 154 8.66 37.45 10.53
C THR A 154 9.35 37.47 9.15
N TYR A 155 8.88 38.30 8.22
CA TYR A 155 9.33 38.36 6.81
C TYR A 155 10.24 39.55 6.47
N GLY A 156 10.31 40.59 7.30
CA GLY A 156 11.12 41.78 7.00
C GLY A 156 10.57 42.66 5.87
N ASN A 157 11.25 43.77 5.55
CA ASN A 157 10.77 44.80 4.61
C ASN A 157 10.92 44.48 3.10
N PHE A 158 11.07 43.21 2.71
CA PHE A 158 11.57 42.87 1.38
C PHE A 158 10.81 41.71 0.71
N TYR A 159 9.84 42.07 -0.14
CA TYR A 159 9.33 41.23 -1.25
C TYR A 159 9.79 41.83 -2.59
N ASN A 160 9.77 41.07 -3.68
CA ASN A 160 10.02 41.61 -5.02
C ASN A 160 8.69 41.85 -5.73
N ILE A 161 8.61 42.88 -6.58
CA ILE A 161 7.41 43.18 -7.38
C ILE A 161 7.72 43.15 -8.88
N TRP A 162 6.84 42.52 -9.65
CA TRP A 162 6.88 42.50 -11.11
C TRP A 162 5.58 43.08 -11.66
N ARG A 163 5.61 44.31 -12.15
CA ARG A 163 4.46 44.97 -12.78
C ARG A 163 4.48 44.70 -14.28
N VAL A 164 3.53 43.89 -14.76
CA VAL A 164 3.46 43.41 -16.15
C VAL A 164 3.44 44.58 -17.13
N GLN A 165 2.59 45.57 -16.88
CA GLN A 165 2.38 46.76 -17.71
C GLN A 165 3.65 47.61 -17.93
N CYS A 166 4.70 47.41 -17.11
CA CYS A 166 5.88 48.26 -17.08
C CYS A 166 7.18 47.49 -17.35
N ARG A 167 7.17 46.17 -17.16
CA ARG A 167 8.34 45.28 -17.33
C ARG A 167 8.16 44.27 -18.47
N ASN A 168 7.07 44.37 -19.23
CA ASN A 168 6.61 43.39 -20.23
C ASN A 168 6.23 42.03 -19.55
N PRO A 169 5.82 40.98 -20.31
CA PRO A 169 5.50 39.68 -19.73
C PRO A 169 6.63 39.17 -18.82
N ILE A 170 6.26 38.56 -17.70
CA ILE A 170 7.24 37.97 -16.79
C ILE A 170 8.05 36.87 -17.49
N THR A 171 9.37 36.90 -17.36
CA THR A 171 10.23 35.95 -18.05
C THR A 171 10.29 34.60 -17.32
N PRO A 172 10.53 33.49 -18.03
CA PRO A 172 10.74 32.18 -17.40
C PRO A 172 11.91 32.16 -16.41
N SER A 173 12.96 32.96 -16.66
CA SER A 173 14.13 33.05 -15.77
C SER A 173 13.81 33.71 -14.43
N VAL A 174 12.90 34.69 -14.39
CA VAL A 174 12.46 35.33 -13.14
C VAL A 174 11.64 34.35 -12.32
N LEU A 175 10.67 33.65 -12.92
CA LEU A 175 9.89 32.62 -12.21
C LEU A 175 10.76 31.43 -11.75
N ALA A 176 11.75 31.02 -12.54
CA ALA A 176 12.66 29.93 -12.17
C ALA A 176 13.42 30.20 -10.85
N GLY A 177 13.72 31.47 -10.52
CA GLY A 177 14.33 31.87 -9.24
C GLY A 177 13.46 31.67 -7.99
N TYR A 178 12.19 31.28 -8.19
CA TYR A 178 11.18 31.01 -7.16
C TYR A 178 10.70 29.55 -7.16
N LEU A 179 11.31 28.68 -7.98
CA LEU A 179 11.08 27.24 -7.90
C LEU A 179 11.73 26.65 -6.63
N PRO A 180 11.13 25.61 -6.02
CA PRO A 180 11.82 24.83 -5.01
C PRO A 180 13.10 24.18 -5.55
N ARG A 181 14.05 23.93 -4.67
CA ARG A 181 15.25 23.13 -4.96
C ARG A 181 15.14 21.76 -4.32
N THR A 182 15.77 20.75 -4.91
CA THR A 182 15.96 19.45 -4.25
C THR A 182 17.29 19.46 -3.51
N GLU A 183 17.27 19.15 -2.23
CA GLU A 183 18.46 18.99 -1.38
C GLU A 183 18.57 17.55 -0.91
N ARG A 184 19.78 17.00 -0.99
CA ARG A 184 20.12 15.67 -0.48
C ARG A 184 20.43 15.78 1.01
N GLU A 185 19.68 15.04 1.85
CA GLU A 185 20.05 14.88 3.26
C GLU A 185 21.43 14.23 3.38
N PRO A 186 22.24 14.57 4.40
CA PRO A 186 23.50 13.90 4.67
C PRO A 186 23.29 12.39 4.71
N THR A 187 24.20 11.62 4.12
CA THR A 187 24.16 10.16 4.20
C THR A 187 24.09 9.74 5.67
N ASP A 188 23.10 8.92 6.06
CA ASP A 188 23.02 8.34 7.40
C ASP A 188 24.20 7.41 7.67
N LEU A 189 24.37 7.02 8.93
CA LEU A 189 25.54 6.23 9.35
C LEU A 189 25.56 4.83 8.68
N ALA A 190 24.47 4.37 8.06
CA ALA A 190 24.37 3.11 7.33
C ALA A 190 24.53 3.26 5.80
N GLY A 191 24.74 4.47 5.28
CA GLY A 191 24.91 4.75 3.85
C GLY A 191 23.65 5.25 3.11
N GLY A 192 22.53 5.44 3.81
CA GLY A 192 21.25 5.88 3.23
C GLY A 192 21.10 7.40 3.11
N PHE A 193 20.49 7.88 2.03
CA PHE A 193 20.20 9.31 1.85
C PHE A 193 18.78 9.51 1.30
N ARG A 194 18.20 10.70 1.54
CA ARG A 194 16.91 11.10 0.97
C ARG A 194 17.06 12.39 0.19
N GLU A 195 16.39 12.48 -0.94
CA GLU A 195 16.22 13.72 -1.71
C GLU A 195 14.95 14.43 -1.23
N LYS A 196 15.09 15.67 -0.75
CA LYS A 196 14.00 16.48 -0.21
C LYS A 196 13.74 17.72 -1.02
N LEU A 197 12.46 18.01 -1.22
CA LEU A 197 12.04 19.29 -1.78
C LEU A 197 12.17 20.36 -0.70
N HIS A 198 12.97 21.39 -0.94
CA HIS A 198 13.05 22.58 -0.09
C HIS A 198 12.53 23.79 -0.87
N ALA A 199 11.47 24.40 -0.34
CA ALA A 199 10.71 25.48 -0.99
C ALA A 199 10.74 26.74 -0.10
N PRO A 200 11.79 27.58 -0.16
CA PRO A 200 11.89 28.77 0.69
C PRO A 200 11.13 29.99 0.14
N ARG A 201 10.52 29.89 -1.05
CA ARG A 201 9.96 31.01 -1.81
C ARG A 201 8.59 30.72 -2.41
N ILE A 202 7.81 31.78 -2.63
CA ILE A 202 6.50 31.74 -3.31
C ILE A 202 6.34 32.87 -4.32
N VAL A 203 5.37 32.72 -5.22
CA VAL A 203 4.85 33.79 -6.06
C VAL A 203 3.41 34.13 -5.63
N ILE A 204 3.06 35.41 -5.65
CA ILE A 204 1.71 35.92 -5.46
C ILE A 204 1.35 36.66 -6.76
N TRP A 205 0.25 36.28 -7.40
CA TRP A 205 -0.25 36.94 -8.61
C TRP A 205 -1.51 37.75 -8.25
N GLY A 206 -1.38 39.08 -8.28
CA GLY A 206 -2.47 40.03 -8.08
C GLY A 206 -3.03 40.49 -9.42
N SER A 207 -4.26 40.08 -9.74
CA SER A 207 -4.93 40.39 -11.00
C SER A 207 -6.44 40.60 -10.81
N PRO A 208 -6.86 41.73 -10.21
CA PRO A 208 -8.23 42.19 -10.36
C PRO A 208 -8.49 42.54 -11.82
N TYR A 209 -9.61 42.09 -12.39
CA TYR A 209 -9.94 42.42 -13.77
C TYR A 209 -10.32 43.90 -13.89
N THR A 210 -9.66 44.58 -14.83
CA THR A 210 -9.78 46.03 -15.06
C THR A 210 -10.35 46.35 -16.45
N GLY A 211 -11.07 45.42 -17.08
CA GLY A 211 -11.56 45.64 -18.44
C GLY A 211 -10.48 45.48 -19.53
N ASN A 212 -10.89 45.61 -20.78
CA ASN A 212 -10.04 45.28 -21.94
C ASN A 212 -9.08 46.41 -22.39
N VAL A 213 -9.11 47.58 -21.75
CA VAL A 213 -8.35 48.76 -22.23
C VAL A 213 -6.84 48.62 -21.97
N TRP A 214 -6.45 47.90 -20.92
CA TRP A 214 -5.04 47.71 -20.55
C TRP A 214 -4.69 46.24 -20.27
N ALA A 215 -5.59 45.30 -20.55
CA ALA A 215 -5.28 43.89 -20.58
C ALA A 215 -4.57 43.57 -21.91
N GLY A 216 -3.35 43.05 -21.85
CA GLY A 216 -2.54 42.74 -23.01
C GLY A 216 -1.55 41.60 -22.77
N PRO A 217 -0.54 41.42 -23.64
CA PRO A 217 0.49 40.40 -23.46
C PRO A 217 1.13 40.50 -22.07
N GLY A 218 1.27 39.36 -21.39
CA GLY A 218 1.87 39.27 -20.06
C GLY A 218 0.91 39.30 -18.88
N HIS A 219 -0.36 39.67 -19.08
CA HIS A 219 -1.41 39.62 -18.05
C HIS A 219 -1.98 38.19 -17.91
N ILE A 220 -2.68 37.87 -16.83
CA ILE A 220 -3.21 36.50 -16.62
C ILE A 220 -4.24 36.03 -17.66
N LEU A 221 -4.84 36.95 -18.42
CA LEU A 221 -5.74 36.63 -19.55
C LEU A 221 -4.97 36.12 -20.78
N ASP A 222 -3.65 36.33 -20.85
CA ASP A 222 -2.78 35.87 -21.93
C ASP A 222 -2.56 34.35 -21.87
N PRO A 223 -2.90 33.57 -22.93
CA PRO A 223 -2.64 32.14 -23.00
C PRO A 223 -1.16 31.74 -22.85
N GLU A 224 -0.21 32.59 -23.26
CA GLU A 224 1.22 32.33 -23.09
C GLU A 224 1.62 32.38 -21.61
N VAL A 225 1.08 33.33 -20.85
CA VAL A 225 1.27 33.46 -19.40
C VAL A 225 0.63 32.30 -18.65
N GLN A 226 -0.59 31.89 -19.03
CA GLN A 226 -1.24 30.71 -18.46
C GLN A 226 -0.40 29.43 -18.70
N THR A 227 0.25 29.33 -19.86
CA THR A 227 1.17 28.23 -20.19
C THR A 227 2.46 28.29 -19.38
N LEU A 228 3.03 29.49 -19.20
CA LEU A 228 4.21 29.72 -18.36
C LEU A 228 3.95 29.36 -16.88
N ILE A 229 2.81 29.78 -16.34
CA ILE A 229 2.34 29.42 -14.99
C ILE A 229 2.16 27.90 -14.86
N ARG A 230 1.53 27.25 -15.85
CA ARG A 230 1.37 25.78 -15.87
C ARG A 230 2.74 25.07 -15.84
N SER A 231 3.73 25.57 -16.57
CA SER A 231 5.11 25.06 -16.53
C SER A 231 5.79 25.27 -15.16
N PHE A 232 5.65 26.46 -14.56
CA PHE A 232 6.17 26.74 -13.21
C PHE A 232 5.59 25.79 -12.17
N LEU A 233 4.28 25.54 -12.19
CA LEU A 233 3.60 24.63 -11.26
C LEU A 233 3.95 23.14 -11.51
N GLN A 234 4.15 22.73 -12.76
CA GLN A 234 4.66 21.38 -13.08
C GLN A 234 6.03 21.10 -12.45
N ASN A 235 6.86 22.14 -12.27
CA ASN A 235 8.17 22.06 -11.61
C ASN A 235 8.09 22.31 -10.08
N SER A 236 6.98 21.90 -9.44
CA SER A 236 6.72 22.10 -8.01
C SER A 236 6.55 23.56 -7.55
N GLY A 237 6.23 24.49 -8.45
CA GLY A 237 5.98 25.89 -8.11
C GLY A 237 4.98 26.12 -6.94
N ARG A 238 5.08 27.28 -6.31
CA ARG A 238 4.25 27.74 -5.19
C ARG A 238 3.59 29.06 -5.57
N MET A 239 2.26 29.10 -5.67
CA MET A 239 1.58 30.28 -6.20
C MET A 239 0.26 30.60 -5.51
N VAL A 240 0.10 31.85 -5.04
CA VAL A 240 -1.17 32.43 -4.59
C VAL A 240 -1.72 33.29 -5.72
N PHE A 241 -3.01 33.16 -6.02
CA PHE A 241 -3.75 34.03 -6.93
C PHE A 241 -4.77 34.84 -6.14
N SER A 242 -4.81 36.15 -6.34
CA SER A 242 -5.91 37.01 -5.88
C SER A 242 -6.33 37.90 -7.04
N GLY A 243 -7.62 37.87 -7.34
CA GLY A 243 -8.20 38.67 -8.40
C GLY A 243 -9.69 38.69 -8.24
N GLN A 244 -10.25 39.88 -8.18
CA GLN A 244 -11.68 40.06 -8.29
C GLN A 244 -12.10 40.11 -9.76
N ASP A 245 -13.27 39.58 -10.09
CA ASP A 245 -13.86 39.47 -11.44
C ASP A 245 -12.96 38.72 -12.45
N ILE A 246 -11.87 38.10 -11.98
CA ILE A 246 -10.95 37.32 -12.79
C ILE A 246 -11.63 36.05 -13.34
N THR A 247 -12.57 35.48 -12.59
CA THR A 247 -13.29 34.27 -13.03
C THR A 247 -14.42 34.60 -13.99
N TRP A 248 -15.08 35.75 -13.81
CA TRP A 248 -15.92 36.36 -14.83
C TRP A 248 -15.16 36.63 -16.14
N ALA A 249 -13.97 37.24 -16.06
CA ALA A 249 -13.18 37.62 -17.23
C ALA A 249 -12.65 36.41 -18.01
N LEU A 250 -12.03 35.46 -17.31
CA LEU A 250 -11.49 34.22 -17.91
C LEU A 250 -12.60 33.35 -18.53
N SER A 251 -13.83 33.42 -18.03
CA SER A 251 -14.99 32.67 -18.55
C SER A 251 -15.84 33.43 -19.57
N LEU A 252 -15.45 34.66 -19.96
CA LEU A 252 -16.25 35.58 -20.78
C LEU A 252 -17.69 35.72 -20.24
N ARG A 253 -17.83 36.11 -18.97
CA ARG A 253 -19.12 36.27 -18.26
C ARG A 253 -19.88 34.95 -18.11
N GLY A 254 -19.16 33.84 -17.92
CA GLY A 254 -19.72 32.49 -17.89
C GLY A 254 -20.10 31.91 -19.25
N ALA A 255 -19.85 32.60 -20.36
CA ALA A 255 -20.19 32.11 -21.70
C ALA A 255 -19.29 30.97 -22.20
N VAL A 256 -18.06 30.84 -21.67
CA VAL A 256 -17.11 29.78 -22.03
C VAL A 256 -16.45 29.13 -20.82
N ALA A 257 -16.20 27.83 -20.90
CA ALA A 257 -15.37 27.13 -19.92
C ALA A 257 -13.89 27.44 -20.16
N ASN A 258 -13.17 27.85 -19.12
CA ASN A 258 -11.76 28.20 -19.19
C ASN A 258 -10.87 27.06 -18.64
N GLN A 259 -9.87 26.62 -19.40
CA GLN A 259 -8.98 25.52 -18.98
C GLN A 259 -8.05 25.91 -17.83
N PHE A 260 -7.51 27.13 -17.81
CA PHE A 260 -6.67 27.60 -16.72
C PHE A 260 -7.43 27.65 -15.39
N MET A 261 -8.69 28.10 -15.41
CA MET A 261 -9.56 28.05 -14.21
C MET A 261 -9.78 26.61 -13.71
N ASN A 262 -10.09 25.67 -14.60
CA ASN A 262 -10.37 24.27 -14.23
C ASN A 262 -9.11 23.51 -13.77
N ASP A 263 -7.98 23.73 -14.44
CA ASP A 263 -6.73 22.99 -14.23
C ASP A 263 -5.91 23.57 -13.07
N ILE A 264 -5.77 24.90 -13.02
CA ILE A 264 -4.85 25.63 -12.12
C ILE A 264 -5.59 26.26 -10.96
N LEU A 265 -6.70 26.96 -11.19
CA LEU A 265 -7.46 27.58 -10.09
C LEU A 265 -8.45 26.60 -9.44
N ARG A 266 -8.67 25.42 -10.04
CA ARG A 266 -9.61 24.37 -9.60
C ARG A 266 -11.04 24.86 -9.32
N VAL A 267 -11.47 25.87 -10.08
CA VAL A 267 -12.78 26.51 -9.96
C VAL A 267 -13.47 26.63 -11.31
N ALA A 268 -14.81 26.69 -11.28
CA ALA A 268 -15.60 27.25 -12.36
C ALA A 268 -16.43 28.43 -11.84
N PHE A 269 -16.57 29.46 -12.67
CA PHE A 269 -17.41 30.64 -12.41
C PHE A 269 -18.87 30.19 -12.20
N ASP A 270 -19.50 30.65 -11.12
CA ASP A 270 -20.89 30.30 -10.77
C ASP A 270 -21.82 31.49 -10.98
N SER A 271 -21.53 32.63 -10.36
CA SER A 271 -22.20 33.89 -10.64
C SER A 271 -21.33 35.11 -10.31
N ASP A 272 -21.57 36.17 -11.06
CA ASP A 272 -21.22 37.55 -10.73
C ASP A 272 -22.50 38.23 -10.26
N SER A 273 -22.38 39.05 -9.23
CA SER A 273 -23.50 39.72 -8.59
C SER A 273 -23.19 41.18 -8.34
N ALA A 274 -23.77 42.02 -9.20
CA ALA A 274 -24.01 43.43 -8.92
C ALA A 274 -25.32 43.53 -8.12
N ASP A 275 -25.26 44.09 -6.92
CA ASP A 275 -26.39 44.81 -6.34
C ASP A 275 -25.92 46.24 -6.08
N ASP A 276 -26.73 47.24 -6.42
CA ASP A 276 -26.42 48.65 -6.14
C ASP A 276 -26.58 48.91 -4.63
N VAL A 277 -25.56 48.51 -3.85
CA VAL A 277 -25.46 48.68 -2.39
C VAL A 277 -25.57 50.15 -1.96
N PHE A 278 -25.42 51.09 -2.90
CA PHE A 278 -25.34 52.55 -2.73
C PHE A 278 -26.49 53.21 -1.95
N LEU A 279 -27.64 52.54 -1.80
CA LEU A 279 -28.85 53.10 -1.19
C LEU A 279 -29.24 52.50 0.17
N ILE A 280 -28.45 51.56 0.72
CA ILE A 280 -28.81 50.85 1.96
C ILE A 280 -27.94 51.32 3.13
N ASP A 281 -28.58 51.67 4.25
CA ASP A 281 -27.89 52.16 5.45
C ASP A 281 -26.82 51.17 5.95
N TYR A 282 -25.68 51.74 6.40
CA TYR A 282 -24.42 51.08 6.84
C TYR A 282 -24.56 49.89 7.81
N LEU A 283 -25.73 49.69 8.41
CA LEU A 283 -26.02 48.61 9.34
C LEU A 283 -26.39 47.26 8.67
N GLY A 284 -26.76 47.27 7.37
CA GLY A 284 -27.44 46.15 6.71
C GLY A 284 -26.59 45.19 5.87
N LEU A 285 -25.61 45.68 5.11
CA LEU A 285 -24.88 44.88 4.11
C LEU A 285 -23.45 44.61 4.56
N ARG A 286 -23.12 43.32 4.70
CA ARG A 286 -21.79 42.86 5.08
C ARG A 286 -21.42 41.64 4.24
N HIS A 287 -20.51 41.81 3.29
CA HIS A 287 -19.88 40.70 2.58
C HIS A 287 -18.91 39.98 3.54
N ILE A 288 -19.49 39.16 4.43
CA ILE A 288 -18.80 38.40 5.45
C ILE A 288 -18.40 37.05 4.88
N LEU A 289 -17.09 36.84 4.83
CA LEU A 289 -16.43 35.60 4.47
C LEU A 289 -16.10 34.81 5.74
N GLN A 290 -16.70 33.63 5.90
CA GLN A 290 -16.40 32.69 6.97
C GLN A 290 -15.37 31.67 6.49
N ARG A 291 -14.38 31.38 7.33
CA ARG A 291 -13.41 30.31 7.08
C ARG A 291 -14.08 28.94 7.01
N GLU A 292 -13.79 28.15 5.98
CA GLU A 292 -14.18 26.74 5.93
C GLU A 292 -13.24 25.92 6.84
N ALA A 293 -13.77 24.94 7.59
CA ALA A 293 -12.93 24.00 8.33
C ALA A 293 -12.38 22.92 7.40
N ALA A 294 -11.09 22.58 7.54
CA ALA A 294 -10.53 21.43 6.84
C ALA A 294 -11.15 20.11 7.35
N PRO A 295 -11.28 19.08 6.50
CA PRO A 295 -11.74 17.76 6.92
C PRO A 295 -10.90 17.17 8.06
N ALA A 296 -11.53 16.34 8.90
CA ALA A 296 -10.83 15.69 10.01
C ALA A 296 -9.71 14.77 9.50
N GLY A 297 -8.47 15.04 9.93
CA GLY A 297 -7.27 14.32 9.49
C GLY A 297 -6.44 15.03 8.42
N GLU A 298 -6.93 16.15 7.87
CA GLU A 298 -6.14 17.06 7.03
C GLU A 298 -5.50 18.18 7.89
N ASP A 299 -4.60 18.96 7.28
CA ASP A 299 -3.99 20.14 7.88
C ASP A 299 -5.08 21.19 8.22
N PRO A 300 -5.21 21.68 9.47
CA PRO A 300 -6.23 22.67 9.84
C PRO A 300 -6.14 23.91 8.94
N ASN A 301 -7.25 24.28 8.27
CA ASN A 301 -7.32 25.22 7.13
C ASN A 301 -6.16 26.24 7.15
N PRO A 302 -5.10 25.99 6.36
CA PRO A 302 -3.78 26.57 6.57
C PRO A 302 -3.69 28.04 6.14
N ILE A 303 -4.80 28.62 5.70
CA ILE A 303 -4.92 29.99 5.21
C ILE A 303 -5.68 30.87 6.22
N GLY A 304 -6.56 30.30 7.05
CA GLY A 304 -7.30 31.03 8.08
C GLY A 304 -6.79 30.83 9.51
N VAL A 305 -6.14 29.70 9.83
CA VAL A 305 -5.27 29.60 11.02
C VAL A 305 -3.80 29.77 10.62
N SER A 306 -2.95 30.09 11.59
CA SER A 306 -1.52 29.84 11.44
C SER A 306 -1.29 28.35 11.16
N PRO A 307 -0.41 27.99 10.20
CA PRO A 307 0.07 26.61 10.05
C PRO A 307 0.46 26.01 11.40
N GLY A 308 -0.08 24.83 11.71
CA GLY A 308 0.12 24.15 12.99
C GLY A 308 -0.74 24.60 14.18
N GLY A 309 -1.63 25.60 14.03
CA GLY A 309 -2.44 26.13 15.13
C GLY A 309 -1.62 26.86 16.19
N ILE A 310 -0.47 27.41 15.79
CA ILE A 310 0.47 28.14 16.65
C ILE A 310 0.02 29.61 16.74
N PRO A 311 -0.26 30.17 17.94
CA PRO A 311 -0.66 31.56 18.06
C PRO A 311 0.50 32.54 17.83
N ILE A 312 0.77 32.89 16.57
CA ILE A 312 1.84 33.83 16.19
C ILE A 312 1.43 35.29 16.45
N TRP A 313 0.13 35.60 16.31
CA TRP A 313 -0.40 36.95 16.47
C TRP A 313 -1.26 37.06 17.73
N ILE A 314 -0.76 37.79 18.72
CA ILE A 314 -1.46 38.13 19.96
C ILE A 314 -1.70 39.62 20.08
N ARG A 315 -2.92 40.01 20.46
CA ARG A 315 -3.33 41.40 20.70
C ARG A 315 -3.75 41.61 22.15
N TYR A 316 -3.57 42.84 22.66
CA TYR A 316 -3.98 43.22 24.01
C TYR A 316 -5.28 44.04 23.94
N GLU A 317 -6.39 43.48 24.45
CA GLU A 317 -7.64 44.21 24.68
C GLU A 317 -7.73 44.58 26.16
N GLY A 318 -7.25 45.78 26.49
CA GLY A 318 -6.93 46.16 27.87
C GLY A 318 -5.80 45.29 28.42
N ASN A 319 -5.98 44.70 29.60
CA ASN A 319 -5.04 43.73 30.17
C ASN A 319 -5.23 42.29 29.64
N THR A 320 -6.11 42.07 28.64
CA THR A 320 -6.46 40.73 28.16
C THR A 320 -5.70 40.39 26.88
N ILE A 321 -4.87 39.34 26.93
CA ILE A 321 -4.28 38.76 25.71
C ILE A 321 -5.37 38.02 24.94
N ARG A 322 -5.48 38.28 23.64
CA ARG A 322 -6.31 37.52 22.70
C ARG A 322 -5.50 37.07 21.49
N ILE A 323 -5.75 35.85 21.06
CA ILE A 323 -5.26 35.32 19.78
C ILE A 323 -6.03 36.02 18.65
N ASP A 324 -5.33 36.35 17.56
CA ASP A 324 -5.83 37.28 16.54
C ASP A 324 -5.90 36.66 15.12
N GLU A 325 -6.55 35.50 15.04
CA GLU A 325 -6.78 34.70 13.83
C GLU A 325 -8.05 35.12 13.05
N PRO A 326 -8.02 35.17 11.70
CA PRO A 326 -9.18 35.47 10.86
C PRO A 326 -10.14 34.27 10.67
N ASP A 327 -11.00 34.01 11.65
CA ASP A 327 -12.16 33.14 11.43
C ASP A 327 -13.22 33.79 10.54
N GLU A 328 -13.32 35.13 10.60
CA GLU A 328 -14.26 35.96 9.84
C GLU A 328 -13.50 37.10 9.14
N LEU A 329 -13.63 37.18 7.82
CA LEU A 329 -13.14 38.29 6.99
C LEU A 329 -14.33 39.13 6.49
N ARG A 330 -14.11 40.43 6.32
CA ARG A 330 -15.11 41.37 5.77
C ARG A 330 -14.49 42.22 4.68
N LEU A 331 -15.07 42.15 3.48
CA LEU A 331 -14.75 43.07 2.40
C LEU A 331 -15.35 44.44 2.73
N SER A 332 -14.59 45.52 2.51
CA SER A 332 -14.91 46.85 3.06
C SER A 332 -15.46 47.82 2.02
N HIS A 333 -16.50 48.59 2.39
CA HIS A 333 -16.95 49.76 1.63
C HIS A 333 -16.80 51.05 2.46
N PRO A 334 -16.34 52.17 1.87
CA PRO A 334 -16.32 53.48 2.52
C PRO A 334 -17.57 54.33 2.20
N ALA A 335 -18.18 54.88 3.25
CA ALA A 335 -19.21 55.94 3.26
C ALA A 335 -20.70 55.53 3.14
N ARG A 336 -21.53 56.49 3.55
CA ARG A 336 -23.00 56.46 3.63
C ARG A 336 -23.51 57.63 2.80
N TYR A 337 -24.53 57.43 1.97
CA TYR A 337 -25.18 58.52 1.24
C TYR A 337 -25.94 59.44 2.21
N ILE A 338 -25.57 60.72 2.30
CA ILE A 338 -26.31 61.73 3.09
C ILE A 338 -26.94 62.73 2.12
N VAL A 339 -28.25 62.61 1.91
CA VAL A 339 -29.02 63.65 1.23
C VAL A 339 -29.21 64.83 2.18
N THR A 340 -28.64 65.99 1.86
CA THR A 340 -28.90 67.24 2.60
C THR A 340 -29.78 68.17 1.77
N PRO A 341 -30.58 69.08 2.38
CA PRO A 341 -31.52 69.93 1.64
C PRO A 341 -30.91 71.01 0.72
N LEU A 342 -29.58 71.04 0.54
CA LEU A 342 -28.85 72.15 -0.09
C LEU A 342 -27.88 71.73 -1.22
N GLY A 343 -28.05 70.53 -1.78
CA GLY A 343 -27.36 70.08 -2.99
C GLY A 343 -26.55 68.81 -2.81
N ASP A 344 -26.54 67.97 -3.85
CA ASP A 344 -25.86 66.69 -3.88
C ASP A 344 -24.35 66.85 -4.09
N PHE A 345 -23.55 66.11 -3.32
CA PHE A 345 -22.14 65.87 -3.61
C PHE A 345 -21.71 64.48 -3.11
N PHE A 346 -22.06 63.44 -3.87
CA PHE A 346 -21.20 62.29 -4.18
C PHE A 346 -21.87 61.47 -5.30
N ASP A 347 -21.09 61.07 -6.31
CA ASP A 347 -21.61 60.76 -7.65
C ASP A 347 -21.87 59.27 -7.89
N VAL A 348 -23.04 58.94 -8.48
CA VAL A 348 -23.40 57.60 -8.97
C VAL A 348 -24.19 57.74 -10.28
N ILE A 349 -23.87 56.96 -11.32
CA ILE A 349 -24.60 56.95 -12.61
C ILE A 349 -25.26 55.57 -12.83
N PRO A 350 -26.59 55.50 -13.07
CA PRO A 350 -27.29 54.30 -13.52
C PRO A 350 -27.16 54.09 -15.05
N PRO A 351 -27.45 52.88 -15.58
CA PRO A 351 -27.20 52.54 -16.98
C PRO A 351 -27.93 53.41 -18.02
N VAL A 352 -27.34 53.46 -19.23
CA VAL A 352 -27.67 54.36 -20.34
C VAL A 352 -29.17 54.37 -20.67
N GLY A 353 -29.80 55.55 -20.52
CA GLY A 353 -31.21 55.76 -20.87
C GLY A 353 -31.92 56.89 -20.11
N SER A 354 -31.36 57.39 -19.01
CA SER A 354 -31.95 58.50 -18.25
C SER A 354 -31.58 59.88 -18.82
N THR A 355 -32.49 60.84 -18.72
CA THR A 355 -32.48 62.11 -19.48
C THR A 355 -31.73 63.27 -18.79
N SER A 356 -30.73 62.99 -17.94
CA SER A 356 -29.95 64.03 -17.25
C SER A 356 -28.71 64.44 -18.06
N SER A 357 -28.35 65.73 -18.03
CA SER A 357 -27.39 66.33 -18.96
C SER A 357 -26.04 66.72 -18.35
N THR A 358 -25.59 66.00 -17.32
CA THR A 358 -24.34 66.28 -16.57
C THR A 358 -23.65 64.97 -16.14
N PRO A 359 -22.43 64.66 -16.63
CA PRO A 359 -21.73 63.41 -16.33
C PRO A 359 -20.71 63.54 -15.17
N LEU A 360 -20.66 62.57 -14.25
CA LEU A 360 -19.76 62.55 -13.08
C LEU A 360 -19.22 61.10 -12.78
N TYR A 361 -18.32 60.94 -11.79
CA TYR A 361 -17.10 60.09 -11.84
C TYR A 361 -17.15 58.78 -10.99
N THR A 362 -16.36 57.73 -11.31
CA THR A 362 -16.15 56.51 -10.47
C THR A 362 -14.71 55.96 -10.46
N ASP A 363 -14.35 55.20 -9.40
CA ASP A 363 -12.97 54.82 -8.98
C ASP A 363 -12.79 53.29 -8.78
N ALA A 364 -11.57 52.77 -8.94
CA ALA A 364 -11.26 51.33 -8.94
C ALA A 364 -11.43 50.62 -7.58
N ALA A 365 -11.50 51.38 -6.48
CA ALA A 365 -11.81 50.84 -5.15
C ALA A 365 -13.26 50.35 -4.99
N TRP A 366 -14.12 50.60 -5.98
CA TRP A 366 -15.52 50.15 -5.98
C TRP A 366 -15.71 48.71 -6.42
N ASN A 367 -14.69 48.06 -6.96
CA ASN A 367 -14.86 46.71 -7.47
C ASN A 367 -15.41 45.74 -6.40
N GLN A 368 -15.05 45.91 -5.11
CA GLN A 368 -15.50 45.03 -4.01
C GLN A 368 -17.02 44.93 -3.77
N VAL A 369 -17.83 45.65 -4.55
CA VAL A 369 -19.29 45.53 -4.63
C VAL A 369 -19.72 44.33 -5.50
N TRP A 370 -18.95 43.95 -6.51
CA TRP A 370 -19.19 42.78 -7.36
C TRP A 370 -18.57 41.53 -6.74
N LEU A 371 -19.40 40.53 -6.44
CA LEU A 371 -18.94 39.26 -5.87
C LEU A 371 -18.96 38.14 -6.91
N ASP A 372 -17.76 37.69 -7.31
CA ASP A 372 -17.53 36.41 -7.98
C ASP A 372 -17.74 35.25 -6.98
N THR A 373 -18.82 34.50 -7.13
CA THR A 373 -18.99 33.16 -6.55
C THR A 373 -18.43 32.11 -7.50
N VAL A 374 -17.85 31.05 -6.92
CA VAL A 374 -17.22 29.96 -7.69
C VAL A 374 -17.65 28.59 -7.20
N THR A 375 -17.85 27.65 -8.12
CA THR A 375 -17.87 26.23 -7.76
C THR A 375 -16.44 25.73 -7.63
N VAL A 376 -16.15 24.94 -6.60
CA VAL A 376 -14.81 24.40 -6.32
C VAL A 376 -14.77 22.91 -6.66
N SER A 377 -13.73 22.48 -7.37
CA SER A 377 -13.54 21.08 -7.77
C SER A 377 -13.41 20.14 -6.56
N PRO A 378 -13.92 18.89 -6.58
CA PRO A 378 -13.72 17.91 -5.51
C PRO A 378 -12.25 17.60 -5.19
N ASN A 379 -11.34 17.85 -6.15
CA ASN A 379 -9.90 17.66 -6.01
C ASN A 379 -9.19 18.87 -5.37
N ALA A 380 -9.94 19.91 -4.98
CA ALA A 380 -9.49 21.06 -4.20
C ALA A 380 -10.31 21.20 -2.92
N ARG A 381 -10.05 22.26 -2.16
CA ARG A 381 -10.73 22.61 -0.92
C ARG A 381 -11.20 24.06 -0.98
N VAL A 382 -12.32 24.37 -0.35
CA VAL A 382 -12.86 25.73 -0.24
C VAL A 382 -12.03 26.50 0.79
N VAL A 383 -11.60 27.74 0.50
CA VAL A 383 -10.85 28.54 1.48
C VAL A 383 -11.80 29.28 2.43
N TYR A 384 -12.77 30.00 1.85
CA TYR A 384 -13.78 30.81 2.54
C TYR A 384 -15.15 30.68 1.84
N ARG A 385 -16.23 30.91 2.59
CA ARG A 385 -17.61 31.01 2.10
C ARG A 385 -18.24 32.36 2.43
N TYR A 386 -19.08 32.89 1.55
CA TYR A 386 -19.95 34.02 1.85
C TYR A 386 -21.09 33.57 2.79
N THR A 387 -21.13 34.12 4.00
CA THR A 387 -22.18 33.78 5.01
C THR A 387 -23.55 34.38 4.72
N GLN A 388 -23.60 35.41 3.87
CA GLN A 388 -24.82 36.10 3.47
C GLN A 388 -24.95 36.10 1.94
N PRO A 389 -25.15 34.94 1.28
CA PRO A 389 -25.20 34.82 -0.17
C PRO A 389 -26.57 35.24 -0.75
N ARG A 390 -27.24 36.21 -0.12
CA ARG A 390 -28.56 36.74 -0.52
C ARG A 390 -28.71 38.18 -0.03
N VAL A 391 -29.04 39.06 -0.96
CA VAL A 391 -29.56 40.39 -0.66
C VAL A 391 -31.08 40.35 -0.89
N ASN A 392 -31.86 40.88 0.06
CA ASN A 392 -33.32 41.05 -0.02
C ASN A 392 -34.15 39.87 -0.59
N ALA A 393 -34.39 38.84 0.24
CA ALA A 393 -35.58 37.97 0.21
C ALA A 393 -36.05 37.33 -1.13
N GLY A 394 -35.25 37.31 -2.20
CA GLY A 394 -35.70 36.79 -3.50
C GLY A 394 -34.59 36.44 -4.51
N THR A 395 -33.51 37.21 -4.57
CA THR A 395 -32.43 36.98 -5.55
C THR A 395 -31.34 36.07 -4.97
N LEU A 396 -30.87 35.09 -5.75
CA LEU A 396 -29.82 34.15 -5.37
C LEU A 396 -28.46 34.64 -5.90
N LEU A 397 -27.42 34.59 -5.07
CA LEU A 397 -26.05 34.47 -5.56
C LEU A 397 -25.87 33.05 -6.13
N GLY A 398 -26.05 32.91 -7.45
CA GLY A 398 -25.76 31.69 -8.20
C GLY A 398 -26.29 30.39 -7.58
N THR A 399 -25.46 29.34 -7.60
CA THR A 399 -25.70 28.07 -6.92
C THR A 399 -24.68 27.74 -5.84
N SER A 400 -23.63 28.57 -5.69
CA SER A 400 -22.51 28.38 -4.77
C SER A 400 -22.27 29.60 -3.88
N ASP A 401 -21.76 29.35 -2.66
CA ASP A 401 -21.35 30.38 -1.71
C ASP A 401 -19.81 30.46 -1.54
N HIS A 402 -19.02 29.71 -2.32
CA HIS A 402 -17.56 29.67 -2.15
C HIS A 402 -16.86 30.91 -2.73
N ALA A 403 -15.78 31.32 -2.05
CA ALA A 403 -14.99 32.51 -2.37
C ALA A 403 -13.52 32.18 -2.67
N GLY A 404 -13.28 31.08 -3.39
CA GLY A 404 -11.94 30.62 -3.78
C GLY A 404 -11.61 29.18 -3.39
N SER A 405 -10.41 28.73 -3.77
CA SER A 405 -9.94 27.35 -3.62
C SER A 405 -8.51 27.26 -3.07
N TYR A 406 -8.14 26.09 -2.53
CA TYR A 406 -6.74 25.71 -2.31
C TYR A 406 -6.52 24.21 -2.57
N TYR A 407 -5.31 23.83 -2.99
CA TYR A 407 -4.90 22.43 -3.09
C TYR A 407 -3.38 22.26 -3.07
N ALA A 408 -2.94 21.08 -2.64
CA ALA A 408 -1.60 20.57 -2.84
C ALA A 408 -1.66 19.40 -3.83
N ASP A 409 -0.93 19.50 -4.95
CA ASP A 409 -0.91 18.46 -5.97
C ASP A 409 0.13 17.40 -5.64
N ALA A 410 -0.30 16.16 -5.38
CA ALA A 410 0.60 15.10 -4.92
C ALA A 410 1.63 14.65 -5.98
N ALA A 411 1.35 14.85 -7.27
CA ALA A 411 2.21 14.39 -8.37
C ALA A 411 3.33 15.39 -8.68
N THR A 412 2.96 16.65 -8.88
CA THR A 412 3.90 17.77 -9.12
C THR A 412 4.48 18.34 -7.84
N ARG A 413 3.95 17.95 -6.66
CA ARG A 413 4.23 18.53 -5.34
C ARG A 413 3.94 20.04 -5.25
N SER A 414 3.22 20.64 -6.20
CA SER A 414 2.87 22.06 -6.20
C SER A 414 1.83 22.42 -5.13
N LYS A 415 1.80 23.68 -4.69
CA LYS A 415 0.77 24.20 -3.79
C LYS A 415 0.20 25.49 -4.39
N VAL A 416 -1.13 25.56 -4.50
CA VAL A 416 -1.86 26.69 -5.09
C VAL A 416 -3.00 27.13 -4.19
N VAL A 417 -3.18 28.44 -4.08
CA VAL A 417 -4.33 29.10 -3.44
C VAL A 417 -4.91 30.10 -4.43
N PHE A 418 -6.24 30.19 -4.50
CA PHE A 418 -6.96 31.17 -5.30
C PHE A 418 -8.05 31.85 -4.45
N PHE A 419 -8.09 33.18 -4.48
CA PHE A 419 -9.16 34.00 -3.91
C PHE A 419 -9.94 34.67 -5.05
N SER A 420 -11.28 34.52 -5.09
CA SER A 420 -12.15 35.25 -6.02
C SER A 420 -12.45 36.68 -5.59
N PHE A 421 -11.81 37.13 -4.51
CA PHE A 421 -11.85 38.50 -4.00
C PHE A 421 -10.45 39.10 -3.97
N GLY A 422 -10.40 40.43 -4.07
CA GLY A 422 -9.18 41.20 -3.88
C GLY A 422 -8.74 41.24 -2.42
N VAL A 423 -7.52 40.80 -2.12
CA VAL A 423 -6.96 40.80 -0.75
C VAL A 423 -6.70 42.22 -0.21
N GLU A 424 -6.71 43.24 -1.07
CA GLU A 424 -6.41 44.64 -0.75
C GLU A 424 -7.46 45.34 0.12
N GLY A 425 -8.73 44.93 0.07
CA GLY A 425 -9.82 45.49 0.91
C GLY A 425 -10.32 44.55 2.01
N VAL A 426 -9.55 43.52 2.35
CA VAL A 426 -9.87 42.59 3.45
C VAL A 426 -9.65 43.24 4.81
N ASN A 427 -10.77 43.53 5.48
CA ASN A 427 -10.84 44.05 6.84
C ASN A 427 -11.67 43.08 7.72
N SER A 428 -11.96 43.39 8.98
CA SER A 428 -12.88 42.57 9.80
C SER A 428 -13.90 43.36 10.62
N ARG A 429 -13.54 44.56 11.11
CA ARG A 429 -14.46 45.45 11.83
C ARG A 429 -13.86 46.84 12.02
N TYR A 430 -14.76 47.79 12.28
CA TYR A 430 -14.43 49.04 12.95
C TYR A 430 -14.78 48.89 14.44
N THR A 431 -13.91 49.31 15.35
CA THR A 431 -14.15 49.35 16.80
C THR A 431 -13.85 50.72 17.38
N GLU A 432 -14.62 51.18 18.36
CA GLU A 432 -14.27 52.42 19.09
C GLU A 432 -12.93 52.24 19.82
N GLY A 433 -12.01 53.16 19.57
CA GLY A 433 -10.76 53.32 20.30
C GLY A 433 -10.86 54.39 21.40
N PRO A 434 -9.77 54.65 22.14
CA PRO A 434 -9.71 55.75 23.09
C PRO A 434 -10.05 57.10 22.45
N THR A 435 -10.51 58.08 23.24
CA THR A 435 -10.62 59.50 22.83
C THR A 435 -11.41 59.80 21.54
N GLY A 436 -12.47 59.04 21.23
CA GLY A 436 -13.33 59.32 20.07
C GLY A 436 -12.68 58.95 18.74
N LEU A 437 -11.93 57.85 18.73
CA LEU A 437 -11.25 57.31 17.56
C LEU A 437 -11.98 56.05 17.06
N LEU A 438 -11.93 55.79 15.75
CA LEU A 438 -12.48 54.58 15.11
C LEU A 438 -11.32 53.72 14.57
N TRP A 439 -11.16 52.50 15.08
CA TRP A 439 -10.07 51.60 14.68
C TRP A 439 -10.53 50.60 13.61
N CYS A 440 -9.92 50.64 12.43
CA CYS A 440 -10.17 49.73 11.31
C CYS A 440 -9.21 48.54 11.34
N ARG A 441 -9.72 47.31 11.40
CA ARG A 441 -8.88 46.11 11.54
C ARG A 441 -8.64 45.39 10.21
N SER A 442 -7.40 45.42 9.70
CA SER A 442 -6.99 44.67 8.50
C SER A 442 -6.48 43.27 8.85
N PHE A 443 -6.73 42.30 7.97
CA PHE A 443 -6.28 40.89 8.12
C PHE A 443 -5.49 40.38 6.90
N ARG A 444 -5.19 41.25 5.92
CA ARG A 444 -4.48 40.93 4.69
C ARG A 444 -3.10 40.32 4.92
N ASN A 445 -2.28 40.95 5.77
CA ASN A 445 -0.94 40.48 6.09
C ASN A 445 -0.95 39.07 6.73
N LYS A 446 -1.94 38.77 7.58
CA LYS A 446 -2.11 37.46 8.21
C LYS A 446 -2.56 36.39 7.22
N LEU A 447 -3.46 36.73 6.30
CA LEU A 447 -3.89 35.85 5.21
C LEU A 447 -2.68 35.42 4.34
N LEU A 448 -1.81 36.38 4.02
CA LEU A 448 -0.59 36.13 3.24
C LEU A 448 0.49 35.41 4.06
N HIS A 449 0.60 35.69 5.36
CA HIS A 449 1.47 34.97 6.30
C HIS A 449 1.12 33.48 6.36
N ASN A 450 -0.16 33.17 6.59
CA ASN A 450 -0.66 31.80 6.67
C ASN A 450 -0.41 31.05 5.34
N ALA A 451 -0.73 31.68 4.20
CA ALA A 451 -0.45 31.14 2.87
C ALA A 451 1.05 30.88 2.64
N PHE A 452 1.93 31.83 2.97
CA PHE A 452 3.38 31.64 2.87
C PHE A 452 3.86 30.46 3.72
N GLY A 453 3.40 30.38 4.97
CA GLY A 453 3.86 29.34 5.90
C GLY A 453 3.40 27.93 5.59
N TRP A 454 2.26 27.80 4.92
CA TRP A 454 1.84 26.52 4.36
C TRP A 454 2.55 26.17 3.06
N MET A 455 2.85 27.16 2.22
CA MET A 455 3.51 26.93 0.93
C MET A 455 5.00 26.62 1.07
N THR A 456 5.67 27.16 2.09
CA THR A 456 7.13 27.09 2.23
C THR A 456 7.64 26.00 3.18
N HIS A 457 8.93 25.73 3.09
CA HIS A 457 9.66 24.87 4.02
C HIS A 457 10.71 25.66 4.78
N ASN A 458 10.93 25.25 6.03
CA ASN A 458 11.89 25.77 6.97
C ASN A 458 13.18 24.93 7.01
N VAL A 459 14.13 25.45 7.77
CA VAL A 459 15.43 24.85 8.06
C VAL A 459 15.60 24.76 9.58
N LEU A 460 16.20 23.67 10.03
CA LEU A 460 16.60 23.45 11.42
C LEU A 460 18.12 23.23 11.46
N GLU A 461 18.80 23.98 12.29
CA GLU A 461 20.26 23.92 12.50
C GLU A 461 20.58 23.78 13.99
N GLY A 462 21.81 23.40 14.29
CA GLY A 462 22.24 23.25 15.67
C GLY A 462 23.62 22.65 15.83
N GLN A 463 24.03 22.51 17.09
CA GLN A 463 25.27 21.86 17.48
C GLN A 463 24.98 20.77 18.52
N VAL A 464 25.50 19.57 18.28
CA VAL A 464 25.59 18.51 19.32
C VAL A 464 26.93 18.64 20.02
N ARG A 465 26.91 18.64 21.35
CA ARG A 465 28.10 18.69 22.20
C ARG A 465 28.11 17.51 23.16
N GLN A 466 29.29 16.97 23.43
CA GLN A 466 29.47 16.10 24.60
C GLN A 466 29.71 16.97 25.84
N TYR A 467 29.15 16.54 26.96
CA TYR A 467 29.53 17.05 28.28
C TYR A 467 30.43 16.02 28.97
N ASP A 468 31.62 16.47 29.34
CA ASP A 468 32.55 15.72 30.18
C ASP A 468 32.26 16.04 31.66
N PRO A 469 31.81 15.07 32.47
CA PRO A 469 31.47 15.31 33.88
C PRO A 469 32.70 15.58 34.77
N ASP A 470 33.89 15.13 34.37
CA ASP A 470 35.12 15.25 35.16
C ASP A 470 35.77 16.62 34.94
N THR A 471 35.85 17.09 33.69
CA THR A 471 36.37 18.44 33.38
C THR A 471 35.30 19.54 33.43
N ARG A 472 34.00 19.17 33.41
CA ARG A 472 32.84 20.07 33.30
C ARG A 472 32.86 20.94 32.05
N THR A 473 33.49 20.45 30.97
CA THR A 473 33.56 21.17 29.70
C THR A 473 32.58 20.60 28.68
N PHE A 474 32.16 21.45 27.74
CA PHE A 474 31.41 21.05 26.56
C PHE A 474 32.32 21.13 25.34
N THR A 475 32.47 20.02 24.61
CA THR A 475 33.18 20.02 23.32
C THR A 475 32.24 19.61 22.18
N PRO A 476 32.50 20.06 20.95
CA PRO A 476 31.85 19.51 19.75
C PRO A 476 31.79 17.98 19.75
N LEU A 477 30.66 17.42 19.34
CA LEU A 477 30.49 15.98 19.15
C LEU A 477 30.23 15.68 17.66
N PRO A 478 31.26 15.30 16.88
CA PRO A 478 31.07 14.90 15.49
C PRO A 478 30.34 13.55 15.39
N ARG A 479 29.84 13.21 14.19
CA ARG A 479 29.21 11.90 13.88
C ARG A 479 28.03 11.50 14.79
N ALA A 480 27.34 12.45 15.40
CA ALA A 480 26.06 12.20 16.05
C ALA A 480 24.94 12.23 14.99
N LEU A 481 24.10 11.20 14.97
CA LEU A 481 22.90 11.14 14.12
C LEU A 481 21.77 11.90 14.80
N VAL A 482 21.42 13.07 14.28
CA VAL A 482 20.27 13.86 14.72
C VAL A 482 19.03 13.40 13.96
N ARG A 483 17.92 13.22 14.68
CA ARG A 483 16.59 12.83 14.17
C ARG A 483 15.58 13.91 14.49
N VAL A 484 14.70 14.22 13.53
CA VAL A 484 13.63 15.21 13.65
C VAL A 484 12.30 14.53 13.38
N ILE A 485 11.39 14.54 14.35
CA ILE A 485 10.09 13.86 14.30
C ILE A 485 8.98 14.89 14.51
N GLY A 486 7.97 14.92 13.63
CA GLY A 486 6.85 15.85 13.77
C GLY A 486 5.91 15.50 14.94
N ILE A 487 5.44 16.50 15.67
CA ILE A 487 4.50 16.36 16.81
C ILE A 487 3.12 16.91 16.43
N ALA A 488 3.06 18.12 15.87
CA ALA A 488 1.83 18.80 15.48
C ALA A 488 2.14 19.83 14.37
N PRO A 489 1.25 20.11 13.40
CA PRO A 489 -0.13 19.63 13.25
C PRO A 489 -0.26 18.14 12.92
N ILE A 490 -1.50 17.64 12.88
CA ILE A 490 -1.84 16.24 12.54
C ILE A 490 -1.22 15.80 11.21
N SER A 491 -1.09 16.70 10.23
CA SER A 491 -0.46 16.45 8.92
C SER A 491 1.01 16.02 9.00
N ILE A 492 1.73 16.36 10.07
CA ILE A 492 3.14 15.96 10.30
C ILE A 492 3.33 15.10 11.56
N ALA A 493 2.28 14.83 12.33
CA ALA A 493 2.38 14.13 13.60
C ALA A 493 2.85 12.67 13.42
N GLY A 494 3.97 12.32 14.06
CA GLY A 494 4.60 11.00 13.93
C GLY A 494 5.39 10.78 12.63
N VAL A 495 5.57 11.81 11.80
CA VAL A 495 6.39 11.73 10.58
C VAL A 495 7.87 11.89 10.91
N ASP A 496 8.72 11.00 10.38
CA ASP A 496 10.18 11.13 10.36
C ASP A 496 10.57 12.29 9.44
N ALA A 497 10.49 13.49 9.98
CA ALA A 497 10.57 14.75 9.27
C ALA A 497 11.98 15.07 8.75
N GLY A 498 13.04 14.47 9.30
CA GLY A 498 14.39 14.54 8.73
C GLY A 498 15.51 14.02 9.63
N TYR A 499 16.72 14.00 9.08
CA TYR A 499 17.92 13.60 9.81
C TYR A 499 19.18 14.31 9.29
N ALA A 500 20.20 14.36 10.14
CA ALA A 500 21.52 14.88 9.78
C ALA A 500 22.60 14.19 10.61
N ILE A 501 23.83 14.17 10.09
CA ILE A 501 25.02 13.78 10.85
C ILE A 501 25.82 15.04 11.16
N THR A 502 26.31 15.16 12.39
CA THR A 502 27.14 16.29 12.78
C THR A 502 28.55 16.28 12.17
N ASP A 503 29.00 17.44 11.71
CA ASP A 503 30.34 17.66 11.16
C ASP A 503 31.46 17.60 12.23
N SER A 504 32.70 17.87 11.84
CA SER A 504 33.85 17.94 12.78
C SER A 504 33.69 18.99 13.89
N ASN A 505 32.86 20.01 13.69
CA ASN A 505 32.51 21.03 14.66
C ASN A 505 31.23 20.69 15.43
N GLY A 506 30.65 19.50 15.28
CA GLY A 506 29.42 19.08 15.92
C GLY A 506 28.16 19.74 15.34
N LEU A 507 28.26 20.47 14.22
CA LEU A 507 27.17 21.20 13.58
C LEU A 507 26.33 20.29 12.69
N TYR A 508 25.02 20.50 12.66
CA TYR A 508 24.10 19.81 11.76
C TYR A 508 23.06 20.76 11.16
N ARG A 509 22.47 20.35 10.04
CA ARG A 509 21.45 21.08 9.29
C ARG A 509 20.44 20.11 8.68
N VAL A 510 19.15 20.37 8.89
CA VAL A 510 18.00 19.62 8.33
C VAL A 510 17.10 20.59 7.59
N VAL A 511 16.71 20.23 6.36
CA VAL A 511 15.94 21.09 5.44
C VAL A 511 14.62 20.44 5.05
N GLY A 512 13.72 21.25 4.51
CA GLY A 512 12.47 20.75 3.93
C GLY A 512 11.41 20.45 4.98
N LEU A 513 11.48 21.11 6.14
CA LEU A 513 10.54 20.94 7.25
C LEU A 513 9.34 21.87 7.03
N GLU A 514 8.11 21.39 7.11
CA GLU A 514 6.93 22.28 7.11
C GLU A 514 6.87 23.13 8.40
N ALA A 515 5.94 24.08 8.49
CA ALA A 515 5.72 24.81 9.74
C ALA A 515 4.99 23.91 10.76
N GLY A 516 5.46 23.90 12.01
CA GLY A 516 4.94 22.99 13.04
C GLY A 516 5.87 22.79 14.23
N ILE A 517 5.51 21.86 15.10
CA ILE A 517 6.22 21.49 16.31
C ILE A 517 6.92 20.14 16.08
N TYR A 518 8.21 20.07 16.40
CA TYR A 518 9.08 18.91 16.18
C TYR A 518 9.79 18.49 17.46
N LEU A 519 9.96 17.17 17.63
CA LEU A 519 10.90 16.56 18.56
C LEU A 519 12.24 16.39 17.86
N VAL A 520 13.33 16.72 18.55
CA VAL A 520 14.70 16.62 18.05
C VAL A 520 15.52 15.81 19.05
N ASP A 521 16.09 14.70 18.57
CA ASP A 521 16.90 13.76 19.35
C ASP A 521 18.23 13.50 18.63
N ALA A 522 19.23 13.00 19.36
CA ALA A 522 20.50 12.56 18.80
C ALA A 522 20.85 11.13 19.24
N GLU A 523 21.56 10.41 18.40
CA GLU A 523 22.12 9.10 18.72
C GLU A 523 23.58 9.01 18.29
N ARG A 524 24.42 8.43 19.16
CA ARG A 524 25.81 8.11 18.87
C ARG A 524 26.25 6.96 19.79
N PRO A 525 26.81 5.86 19.27
CA PRO A 525 27.29 4.76 20.10
C PRO A 525 28.29 5.22 21.17
N GLY A 526 28.17 4.67 22.38
CA GLY A 526 28.93 5.13 23.55
C GLY A 526 28.41 6.39 24.24
N PHE A 527 27.37 7.06 23.71
CA PHE A 527 26.79 8.26 24.32
C PHE A 527 25.30 8.09 24.62
N LYS A 528 24.79 8.86 25.59
CA LYS A 528 23.37 8.99 25.88
C LYS A 528 22.96 10.46 25.83
N THR A 529 21.97 10.80 25.02
CA THR A 529 21.35 12.14 25.00
C THR A 529 20.74 12.45 26.36
N GLN A 530 20.98 13.66 26.87
CA GLN A 530 20.47 14.08 28.17
C GLN A 530 18.93 14.06 28.20
N HIS A 531 18.33 14.62 27.16
CA HIS A 531 16.91 14.51 26.80
C HIS A 531 16.71 14.95 25.34
N PRO A 532 15.73 14.41 24.61
CA PRO A 532 15.21 15.02 23.39
C PRO A 532 14.61 16.40 23.69
N GLU A 533 14.75 17.32 22.74
CA GLU A 533 14.30 18.71 22.85
C GLU A 533 13.15 18.97 21.85
N THR A 534 12.31 19.97 22.12
CA THR A 534 11.20 20.34 21.20
C THR A 534 11.38 21.73 20.64
N ILE A 535 11.17 21.90 19.32
CA ILE A 535 11.18 23.21 18.65
C ILE A 535 9.90 23.46 17.86
N THR A 536 9.43 24.71 17.92
CA THR A 536 8.36 25.22 17.08
C THR A 536 8.98 25.97 15.90
N LEU A 537 8.82 25.44 14.69
CA LEU A 537 9.23 26.09 13.45
C LEU A 537 8.06 26.91 12.90
N VAL A 538 8.22 28.22 12.95
CA VAL A 538 7.39 29.20 12.23
C VAL A 538 7.97 29.42 10.84
N ALA A 539 7.12 29.80 9.90
CA ALA A 539 7.44 30.04 8.50
C ALA A 539 8.46 31.17 8.28
N ASN A 540 9.74 30.81 8.23
CA ASN A 540 10.87 31.75 8.27
C ASN A 540 11.79 31.67 7.03
N GLY A 541 11.61 30.64 6.19
CA GLY A 541 12.48 30.36 5.04
C GLY A 541 13.93 30.04 5.42
N ASP A 542 14.85 30.14 4.46
CA ASP A 542 16.31 29.98 4.70
C ASP A 542 16.90 31.11 5.58
N SER A 543 16.25 32.28 5.65
CA SER A 543 16.79 33.52 6.24
C SER A 543 16.85 33.55 7.77
N ASN A 544 16.11 32.66 8.44
CA ASN A 544 16.09 32.58 9.90
C ASN A 544 15.77 31.13 10.35
N PRO A 545 16.76 30.22 10.28
CA PRO A 545 16.59 28.80 10.63
C PRO A 545 16.24 28.65 12.11
N GLY A 546 15.47 27.61 12.45
CA GLY A 546 15.31 27.18 13.83
C GLY A 546 16.65 26.69 14.37
N VAL A 547 17.00 27.04 15.61
CA VAL A 547 18.26 26.62 16.24
C VAL A 547 17.98 25.82 17.50
N ILE A 548 18.51 24.60 17.58
CA ILE A 548 18.38 23.73 18.77
C ILE A 548 19.70 23.00 19.02
N ASN A 549 20.23 23.06 20.23
CA ASN A 549 21.52 22.46 20.58
C ASN A 549 21.29 21.27 21.50
N LEU A 550 21.99 20.16 21.27
CA LEU A 550 21.82 18.93 22.05
C LEU A 550 23.08 18.61 22.87
N ILE A 551 22.86 18.06 24.06
CA ILE A 551 23.93 17.62 24.96
C ILE A 551 23.86 16.10 25.11
N MET A 552 24.99 15.44 24.87
CA MET A 552 25.15 14.01 25.08
C MET A 552 26.20 13.72 26.16
N LEU A 553 25.95 12.69 26.96
CA LEU A 553 26.82 12.24 28.03
C LEU A 553 27.55 10.97 27.60
N ALA A 554 28.88 10.93 27.77
CA ALA A 554 29.65 9.72 27.54
C ALA A 554 29.23 8.62 28.54
N THR A 555 28.99 7.42 28.03
CA THR A 555 28.69 6.24 28.86
C THR A 555 29.98 5.47 29.16
N PRO A 556 30.10 4.80 30.32
CA PRO A 556 31.21 3.89 30.58
C PRO A 556 31.28 2.83 29.47
N PRO A 557 32.44 2.53 28.88
CA PRO A 557 32.53 1.51 27.85
C PRO A 557 32.36 0.11 28.45
N GLY A 558 31.95 -0.84 27.61
CA GLY A 558 31.97 -2.26 27.92
C GLY A 558 33.25 -2.95 27.44
N GLN A 559 33.20 -4.28 27.39
CA GLN A 559 34.25 -5.15 26.88
C GLN A 559 33.63 -6.26 26.04
N ILE A 560 34.39 -6.82 25.09
CA ILE A 560 34.04 -8.06 24.37
C ILE A 560 35.13 -9.09 24.67
N SER A 561 34.76 -10.31 25.02
CA SER A 561 35.71 -11.42 25.24
C SER A 561 35.34 -12.66 24.44
N GLY A 562 36.31 -13.48 24.08
CA GLY A 562 36.08 -14.74 23.37
C GLY A 562 37.38 -15.53 23.21
N ARG A 563 37.36 -16.52 22.31
CA ARG A 563 38.54 -17.33 21.99
C ARG A 563 38.66 -17.55 20.48
N VAL A 564 39.89 -17.74 20.01
CA VAL A 564 40.22 -18.19 18.66
C VAL A 564 40.98 -19.51 18.79
N ILE A 565 40.43 -20.54 18.17
CA ILE A 565 40.97 -21.91 18.15
C ILE A 565 41.02 -22.45 16.73
N ASP A 566 41.75 -23.54 16.54
CA ASP A 566 41.67 -24.32 15.30
C ASP A 566 40.65 -25.47 15.42
N ILE A 567 40.38 -26.14 14.30
CA ILE A 567 39.54 -27.36 14.23
C ILE A 567 40.05 -28.54 15.07
N ASN A 568 41.29 -28.49 15.59
CA ASN A 568 41.89 -29.46 16.50
C ASN A 568 41.82 -28.98 17.97
N ASN A 569 41.09 -27.90 18.24
CA ASN A 569 40.93 -27.22 19.54
C ASN A 569 42.24 -26.65 20.12
N GLN A 570 43.25 -26.43 19.28
CA GLN A 570 44.47 -25.74 19.66
C GLN A 570 44.26 -24.22 19.67
N PRO A 571 44.88 -23.49 20.61
CA PRO A 571 44.76 -22.04 20.68
C PRO A 571 45.48 -21.34 19.53
N VAL A 572 44.78 -20.44 18.83
CA VAL A 572 45.40 -19.63 17.76
C VAL A 572 45.79 -18.27 18.31
N ARG A 573 47.10 -18.07 18.48
CA ARG A 573 47.70 -16.81 18.95
C ARG A 573 47.81 -15.78 17.83
N GLY A 574 47.61 -14.50 18.14
CA GLY A 574 47.88 -13.39 17.23
C GLY A 574 46.91 -13.26 16.05
N ALA A 575 45.73 -13.86 16.14
CA ALA A 575 44.62 -13.52 15.26
C ALA A 575 44.15 -12.08 15.58
N VAL A 576 43.83 -11.28 14.56
CA VAL A 576 43.27 -9.94 14.74
C VAL A 576 41.75 -10.05 14.73
N ILE A 577 41.13 -9.86 15.89
CA ILE A 577 39.68 -9.76 16.01
C ILE A 577 39.31 -8.29 15.82
N ARG A 578 38.30 -8.02 14.98
CA ARG A 578 37.69 -6.70 14.79
C ARG A 578 36.23 -6.73 15.21
N ALA A 579 35.81 -5.75 16.00
CA ALA A 579 34.42 -5.43 16.28
C ALA A 579 34.06 -4.13 15.55
N THR A 580 33.10 -4.19 14.63
CA THR A 580 32.59 -3.05 13.86
C THR A 580 31.20 -2.71 14.35
N ASN A 581 30.93 -1.47 14.75
CA ASN A 581 29.60 -1.08 15.21
C ASN A 581 28.59 -1.11 14.04
N THR A 582 27.38 -1.64 14.27
CA THR A 582 26.36 -1.78 13.23
C THR A 582 25.59 -0.48 12.94
N VAL A 583 25.72 0.53 13.82
CA VAL A 583 25.12 1.85 13.65
C VAL A 583 26.15 2.83 13.09
N ASP A 584 27.39 2.86 13.58
CA ASP A 584 28.50 3.68 13.04
C ASP A 584 29.65 2.79 12.53
N PRO A 585 29.70 2.42 11.24
CA PRO A 585 30.71 1.50 10.69
C PRO A 585 32.16 1.99 10.77
N GLU A 586 32.40 3.28 10.98
CA GLU A 586 33.76 3.80 11.24
C GLU A 586 34.21 3.52 12.69
N LEU A 587 33.27 3.26 13.61
CA LEU A 587 33.57 2.86 14.97
C LEU A 587 33.97 1.37 15.02
N THR A 588 35.25 1.15 14.77
CA THR A 588 35.91 -0.15 14.82
C THR A 588 36.85 -0.26 16.03
N VAL A 589 36.90 -1.43 16.65
CA VAL A 589 37.85 -1.78 17.72
C VAL A 589 38.54 -3.09 17.34
N GLU A 590 39.86 -3.14 17.48
CA GLU A 590 40.67 -4.33 17.17
C GLU A 590 41.47 -4.80 18.39
N VAL A 591 41.69 -6.10 18.49
CA VAL A 591 42.62 -6.71 19.46
C VAL A 591 43.25 -7.98 18.86
N PHE A 592 44.38 -8.39 19.41
CA PHE A 592 45.03 -9.66 19.09
C PHE A 592 44.57 -10.75 20.06
N SER A 593 44.51 -12.01 19.61
CA SER A 593 44.40 -13.16 20.52
C SER A 593 45.71 -13.44 21.26
N ASP A 594 45.58 -13.75 22.54
CA ASP A 594 46.64 -14.11 23.46
C ASP A 594 47.22 -15.52 23.18
N PRO A 595 48.34 -15.91 23.81
CA PRO A 595 48.98 -17.22 23.59
C PRO A 595 48.11 -18.45 23.89
N ASP A 596 47.06 -18.31 24.70
CA ASP A 596 46.06 -19.36 25.01
C ASP A 596 44.81 -19.29 24.10
N GLY A 597 44.87 -18.45 23.07
CA GLY A 597 43.82 -18.20 22.09
C GLY A 597 42.71 -17.28 22.60
N THR A 598 42.70 -16.88 23.86
CA THR A 598 41.68 -15.96 24.37
C THR A 598 41.87 -14.55 23.83
N PHE A 599 40.84 -13.72 23.88
CA PHE A 599 40.98 -12.28 23.65
C PHE A 599 40.01 -11.49 24.53
N LEU A 600 40.40 -10.27 24.85
CA LEU A 600 39.59 -9.28 25.54
C LEU A 600 39.76 -7.93 24.84
N MET A 601 38.71 -7.41 24.19
CA MET A 601 38.68 -6.02 23.72
C MET A 601 38.35 -5.09 24.89
N PRO A 602 39.29 -4.27 25.37
CA PRO A 602 39.00 -3.29 26.41
C PRO A 602 38.31 -2.06 25.79
N ARG A 603 37.47 -1.40 26.59
CA ARG A 603 36.90 -0.08 26.28
C ARG A 603 36.07 -0.01 24.99
N VAL A 604 35.31 -1.05 24.67
CA VAL A 604 34.36 -1.02 23.54
C VAL A 604 33.17 -0.11 23.92
N PRO A 605 32.84 0.95 23.15
CA PRO A 605 31.69 1.80 23.46
C PRO A 605 30.37 1.01 23.48
N ALA A 606 29.41 1.43 24.30
CA ALA A 606 28.12 0.73 24.37
C ALA A 606 27.35 0.85 23.04
N GLY A 607 26.83 -0.27 22.54
CA GLY A 607 26.19 -0.37 21.22
C GLY A 607 26.11 -1.80 20.69
N THR A 608 25.70 -1.93 19.42
CA THR A 608 25.62 -3.22 18.70
C THR A 608 26.80 -3.36 17.74
N TYR A 609 27.43 -4.53 17.70
CA TYR A 609 28.64 -4.80 16.92
C TYR A 609 28.55 -6.11 16.13
N ASP A 610 29.18 -6.14 14.96
CA ASP A 610 29.55 -7.37 14.26
C ASP A 610 31.03 -7.66 14.54
N VAL A 611 31.35 -8.89 14.95
CA VAL A 611 32.69 -9.29 15.44
C VAL A 611 33.25 -10.44 14.61
N THR A 612 34.46 -10.31 14.10
CA THR A 612 35.09 -11.32 13.21
C THR A 612 36.62 -11.31 13.29
N VAL A 613 37.28 -12.35 12.79
CA VAL A 613 38.74 -12.40 12.61
C VAL A 613 39.10 -11.87 11.22
N VAL A 614 39.85 -10.77 11.16
CA VAL A 614 40.16 -10.05 9.91
C VAL A 614 41.55 -10.33 9.34
N SER A 615 42.50 -10.78 10.16
CA SER A 615 43.85 -11.16 9.73
C SER A 615 44.55 -12.04 10.78
N LEU A 616 45.69 -12.62 10.41
CA LEU A 616 46.49 -13.50 11.26
C LEU A 616 47.95 -13.04 11.28
N ALA A 617 48.51 -12.75 12.46
CA ALA A 617 49.88 -12.22 12.57
C ALA A 617 50.98 -13.25 12.25
N PHE A 618 50.68 -14.55 12.32
CA PHE A 618 51.68 -15.64 12.19
C PHE A 618 51.41 -16.60 11.02
N GLY A 619 50.36 -16.38 10.21
CA GLY A 619 49.97 -17.28 9.12
C GLY A 619 49.56 -18.69 9.57
N GLY A 620 49.54 -19.64 8.63
CA GLY A 620 49.34 -21.07 8.93
C GLY A 620 47.90 -21.54 9.10
N TYR A 621 46.91 -20.63 9.01
CA TYR A 621 45.48 -20.95 9.03
C TYR A 621 44.74 -20.16 7.95
N SER A 622 43.66 -20.74 7.41
CA SER A 622 42.80 -20.12 6.40
C SER A 622 41.76 -19.17 7.01
N LEU A 623 41.41 -18.11 6.26
CA LEU A 623 40.32 -17.18 6.56
C LEU A 623 39.25 -17.22 5.45
N PRO A 624 37.96 -16.94 5.75
CA PRO A 624 37.40 -16.60 7.08
C PRO A 624 37.32 -17.82 8.02
N PRO A 625 37.07 -17.60 9.33
CA PRO A 625 36.73 -18.67 10.27
C PRO A 625 35.53 -19.51 9.81
N VAL A 626 35.57 -20.83 10.05
CA VAL A 626 34.47 -21.76 9.74
C VAL A 626 33.34 -21.76 10.79
N GLN A 627 33.55 -21.08 11.92
CA GLN A 627 32.54 -20.79 12.94
C GLN A 627 32.69 -19.35 13.44
N PRO A 628 31.60 -18.67 13.84
CA PRO A 628 30.25 -19.19 14.10
C PRO A 628 29.38 -19.45 12.86
N THR A 629 29.71 -18.80 11.75
CA THR A 629 28.96 -18.82 10.49
C THR A 629 29.94 -19.07 9.33
N PRO A 630 29.47 -19.41 8.12
CA PRO A 630 30.37 -19.64 6.97
C PRO A 630 31.17 -18.41 6.52
N ASP A 631 30.75 -17.20 6.91
CA ASP A 631 31.48 -15.94 6.75
C ASP A 631 32.31 -15.53 7.98
N GLY A 632 32.27 -16.32 9.06
CA GLY A 632 33.09 -16.15 10.25
C GLY A 632 32.74 -14.94 11.13
N VAL A 633 31.46 -14.54 11.20
CA VAL A 633 31.01 -13.30 11.87
C VAL A 633 29.99 -13.57 12.99
N TYR A 634 30.29 -13.17 14.22
CA TYR A 634 29.27 -12.99 15.26
C TYR A 634 28.52 -11.69 15.00
N ARG A 635 27.23 -11.78 14.67
CA ARG A 635 26.40 -10.62 14.32
C ARG A 635 25.56 -10.11 15.49
N ASN A 636 25.29 -8.80 15.51
CA ASN A 636 24.43 -8.12 16.49
C ASN A 636 24.87 -8.26 17.96
N VAL A 637 26.18 -8.37 18.24
CA VAL A 637 26.76 -8.48 19.57
C VAL A 637 26.45 -7.23 20.40
N GLN A 638 25.70 -7.40 21.48
CA GLN A 638 25.26 -6.30 22.36
C GLN A 638 26.33 -5.97 23.41
N VAL A 639 26.88 -4.76 23.37
CA VAL A 639 27.86 -4.26 24.36
C VAL A 639 27.17 -3.30 25.30
N GLN A 640 27.14 -3.64 26.60
CA GLN A 640 26.53 -2.82 27.64
C GLN A 640 27.58 -2.05 28.47
N PRO A 641 27.25 -0.85 29.02
CA PRO A 641 28.18 -0.07 29.82
C PRO A 641 28.75 -0.84 31.02
N GLY A 642 30.07 -0.91 31.12
CA GLY A 642 30.78 -1.57 32.22
C GLY A 642 30.60 -3.10 32.31
N GLN A 643 30.03 -3.75 31.29
CA GLN A 643 29.85 -5.20 31.23
C GLN A 643 30.82 -5.84 30.24
N THR A 644 31.13 -7.13 30.44
CA THR A 644 31.90 -7.96 29.51
C THR A 644 30.94 -8.87 28.73
N THR A 645 30.82 -8.64 27.43
CA THR A 645 30.01 -9.48 26.53
C THR A 645 30.88 -10.61 25.98
N ALA A 646 30.60 -11.84 26.39
CA ALA A 646 31.25 -13.02 25.85
C ALA A 646 30.64 -13.41 24.48
N VAL A 647 31.48 -13.52 23.45
CA VAL A 647 31.18 -14.24 22.21
C VAL A 647 31.74 -15.66 22.30
N GLY A 648 31.23 -16.56 21.45
CA GLY A 648 31.73 -17.93 21.39
C GLY A 648 33.09 -18.03 20.66
N ASP A 649 33.53 -19.26 20.46
CA ASP A 649 34.81 -19.54 19.82
C ASP A 649 34.77 -19.25 18.31
N PHE A 650 35.78 -18.54 17.80
CA PHE A 650 36.12 -18.53 16.38
C PHE A 650 36.96 -19.78 16.07
N VAL A 651 36.53 -20.57 15.09
CA VAL A 651 37.23 -21.79 14.68
C VAL A 651 37.88 -21.58 13.31
N LEU A 652 39.19 -21.79 13.23
CA LEU A 652 40.01 -21.68 12.01
C LEU A 652 40.44 -23.08 11.51
N GLU A 653 40.68 -23.22 10.21
CA GLU A 653 41.29 -24.44 9.65
C GLU A 653 42.78 -24.18 9.37
N PRO A 654 43.70 -25.09 9.78
CA PRO A 654 45.09 -25.05 9.35
C PRO A 654 45.24 -25.08 7.83
N GLU A 655 46.26 -24.41 7.31
CA GLU A 655 46.66 -24.50 5.90
C GLU A 655 46.83 -25.98 5.46
N PRO A 656 46.29 -26.39 4.31
CA PRO A 656 46.22 -27.80 3.95
C PRO A 656 47.56 -28.37 3.46
N GLY A 657 47.73 -29.68 3.67
CA GLY A 657 48.75 -30.50 3.02
C GLY A 657 48.13 -31.48 2.01
N THR A 658 48.97 -32.18 1.26
CA THR A 658 48.58 -33.20 0.27
C THR A 658 49.06 -34.58 0.73
N VAL A 659 48.24 -35.61 0.52
CA VAL A 659 48.62 -37.02 0.68
C VAL A 659 48.48 -37.72 -0.65
N THR A 660 49.45 -38.54 -1.02
CA THR A 660 49.47 -39.35 -2.24
C THR A 660 49.96 -40.77 -1.94
N GLY A 661 49.73 -41.73 -2.80
CA GLY A 661 50.27 -43.08 -2.61
C GLY A 661 49.60 -44.13 -3.47
N THR A 662 49.90 -45.41 -3.20
CA THR A 662 49.38 -46.56 -3.95
C THR A 662 48.77 -47.64 -3.06
N VAL A 663 47.81 -48.39 -3.62
CA VAL A 663 47.21 -49.57 -3.00
C VAL A 663 47.47 -50.80 -3.89
N THR A 664 48.05 -51.85 -3.32
CA THR A 664 48.39 -53.10 -4.05
C THR A 664 47.90 -54.37 -3.35
N ASP A 665 47.83 -55.47 -4.07
CA ASP A 665 47.53 -56.81 -3.54
C ASP A 665 48.80 -57.39 -2.88
N VAL A 666 48.68 -57.82 -1.62
CA VAL A 666 49.81 -58.30 -0.80
C VAL A 666 50.48 -59.58 -1.31
N ASN A 667 49.77 -60.40 -2.08
CA ASN A 667 50.24 -61.71 -2.56
C ASN A 667 50.79 -61.65 -3.99
N THR A 668 50.25 -60.78 -4.83
CA THR A 668 50.56 -60.67 -6.26
C THR A 668 51.34 -59.42 -6.64
N GLY A 669 51.36 -58.40 -5.77
CA GLY A 669 52.00 -57.10 -6.02
C GLY A 669 51.29 -56.24 -7.07
N GLN A 670 50.14 -56.67 -7.60
CA GLN A 670 49.39 -55.94 -8.60
C GLN A 670 48.69 -54.71 -7.99
N PRO A 671 48.55 -53.59 -8.74
CA PRO A 671 47.80 -52.43 -8.29
C PRO A 671 46.30 -52.73 -8.16
N ILE A 672 45.69 -52.23 -7.09
CA ILE A 672 44.25 -52.35 -6.87
C ILE A 672 43.59 -51.03 -7.26
N ALA A 673 42.92 -51.03 -8.42
CA ALA A 673 42.11 -49.92 -8.89
C ALA A 673 40.76 -49.81 -8.14
N ASN A 674 40.22 -48.60 -8.02
CA ASN A 674 38.97 -48.30 -7.30
C ASN A 674 38.98 -48.69 -5.80
N ALA A 675 40.14 -48.86 -5.18
CA ALA A 675 40.26 -48.97 -3.73
C ALA A 675 39.93 -47.61 -3.10
N ARG A 676 39.04 -47.60 -2.11
CA ARG A 676 38.64 -46.39 -1.38
C ARG A 676 39.65 -46.10 -0.27
N VAL A 677 40.14 -44.87 -0.20
CA VAL A 677 41.07 -44.37 0.82
C VAL A 677 40.43 -43.21 1.57
N THR A 678 40.23 -43.36 2.87
CA THR A 678 39.61 -42.36 3.75
C THR A 678 40.59 -41.87 4.81
N ALA A 679 40.59 -40.57 5.09
CA ALA A 679 41.40 -39.96 6.15
C ALA A 679 40.49 -39.37 7.25
N VAL A 680 40.70 -39.78 8.49
CA VAL A 680 39.85 -39.45 9.65
C VAL A 680 40.70 -38.86 10.77
N ALA A 681 40.29 -37.70 11.29
CA ALA A 681 40.85 -37.09 12.51
C ALA A 681 39.80 -37.16 13.63
N GLY A 682 40.07 -37.96 14.66
CA GLY A 682 39.09 -38.26 15.70
C GLY A 682 37.86 -38.98 15.14
N THR A 683 36.69 -38.33 15.18
CA THR A 683 35.44 -38.82 14.56
C THR A 683 35.15 -38.22 13.19
N ASN A 684 35.99 -37.30 12.70
CA ASN A 684 35.69 -36.48 11.53
C ASN A 684 36.47 -36.97 10.30
N THR A 685 35.76 -37.50 9.30
CA THR A 685 36.33 -37.76 7.97
C THR A 685 36.69 -36.44 7.30
N ARG A 686 37.95 -36.28 6.88
CA ARG A 686 38.46 -35.07 6.22
C ARG A 686 38.83 -35.28 4.75
N ALA A 687 39.07 -36.53 4.32
CA ALA A 687 39.13 -36.89 2.90
C ALA A 687 38.58 -38.30 2.64
N ASP A 688 38.09 -38.51 1.43
CA ASP A 688 37.53 -39.76 0.92
C ASP A 688 37.73 -39.80 -0.61
N VAL A 689 38.62 -40.67 -1.10
CA VAL A 689 39.00 -40.76 -2.52
C VAL A 689 39.12 -42.22 -2.96
N THR A 690 39.18 -42.46 -4.28
CA THR A 690 39.37 -43.80 -4.86
C THR A 690 40.63 -43.87 -5.72
N THR A 691 41.32 -45.01 -5.73
CA THR A 691 42.51 -45.21 -6.56
C THR A 691 42.21 -45.29 -8.06
N ASP A 692 43.16 -44.82 -8.87
CA ASP A 692 43.13 -44.89 -10.33
C ASP A 692 43.44 -46.31 -10.86
N ALA A 693 43.50 -46.46 -12.18
CA ALA A 693 43.81 -47.74 -12.85
C ALA A 693 45.21 -48.30 -12.53
N ASN A 694 46.14 -47.46 -12.02
CA ASN A 694 47.48 -47.84 -11.58
C ASN A 694 47.55 -48.01 -10.05
N GLY A 695 46.41 -47.98 -9.35
CA GLY A 695 46.32 -48.08 -7.91
C GLY A 695 46.73 -46.81 -7.16
N GLN A 696 46.92 -45.67 -7.84
CA GLN A 696 47.36 -44.41 -7.22
C GLN A 696 46.18 -43.59 -6.69
N TYR A 697 46.38 -42.89 -5.57
CA TYR A 697 45.43 -41.91 -5.03
C TYR A 697 46.11 -40.59 -4.65
N THR A 698 45.31 -39.53 -4.53
CA THR A 698 45.73 -38.23 -3.99
C THR A 698 44.56 -37.51 -3.32
N PHE A 699 44.80 -36.84 -2.20
CA PHE A 699 43.83 -35.98 -1.52
C PHE A 699 44.52 -34.85 -0.76
N SER A 700 43.78 -33.81 -0.38
CA SER A 700 44.28 -32.71 0.45
C SER A 700 43.40 -32.53 1.69
N VAL A 701 44.04 -32.26 2.83
CA VAL A 701 43.43 -32.09 4.16
C VAL A 701 44.17 -31.01 4.93
N PRO A 702 43.53 -30.32 5.90
CA PRO A 702 44.23 -29.44 6.85
C PRO A 702 45.45 -30.13 7.48
N ALA A 703 46.48 -29.37 7.87
CA ALA A 703 47.61 -29.96 8.58
C ALA A 703 47.19 -30.61 9.91
N GLY A 704 47.66 -31.83 10.17
CA GLY A 704 47.29 -32.59 11.37
C GLY A 704 47.54 -34.10 11.26
N GLU A 705 47.18 -34.83 12.32
CA GLU A 705 47.27 -36.29 12.40
C GLU A 705 45.97 -36.95 11.93
N TYR A 706 46.10 -37.96 11.08
CA TYR A 706 45.01 -38.69 10.46
C TYR A 706 45.21 -40.20 10.57
N VAL A 707 44.15 -40.92 10.91
CA VAL A 707 44.06 -42.36 10.61
C VAL A 707 43.57 -42.48 9.18
N VAL A 708 44.41 -43.02 8.30
CA VAL A 708 44.11 -43.24 6.89
C VAL A 708 43.84 -44.73 6.67
N THR A 709 42.71 -45.06 6.05
CA THR A 709 42.26 -46.45 5.86
C THR A 709 41.99 -46.72 4.38
N ALA A 710 42.59 -47.78 3.84
CA ALA A 710 42.35 -48.28 2.49
C ALA A 710 41.46 -49.53 2.53
N VAL A 711 40.45 -49.55 1.66
CA VAL A 711 39.46 -50.64 1.54
C VAL A 711 39.24 -50.95 0.07
N ALA A 712 39.26 -52.22 -0.30
CA ALA A 712 38.91 -52.67 -1.66
C ALA A 712 37.97 -53.88 -1.61
N PRO A 713 36.97 -53.98 -2.51
CA PRO A 713 36.10 -55.15 -2.59
C PRO A 713 36.90 -56.41 -2.87
N GLY A 714 36.65 -57.47 -2.10
CA GLY A 714 37.42 -58.71 -2.16
C GLY A 714 38.63 -58.75 -1.23
N TYR A 715 38.93 -57.68 -0.49
CA TYR A 715 40.11 -57.58 0.35
C TYR A 715 39.78 -57.19 1.80
N ALA A 716 40.64 -57.62 2.73
CA ALA A 716 40.67 -57.11 4.09
C ALA A 716 41.19 -55.65 4.10
N PRO A 717 40.56 -54.75 4.87
CA PRO A 717 40.99 -53.35 4.96
C PRO A 717 42.29 -53.20 5.76
N GLU A 718 43.07 -52.17 5.44
CA GLU A 718 44.29 -51.78 6.15
C GLU A 718 44.20 -50.32 6.60
N SER A 719 44.71 -50.01 7.79
CA SER A 719 44.74 -48.65 8.35
C SER A 719 46.13 -48.30 8.86
N GLN A 720 46.58 -47.08 8.57
CA GLN A 720 47.86 -46.53 9.02
C GLN A 720 47.64 -45.09 9.56
N THR A 721 48.46 -44.65 10.52
CA THR A 721 48.39 -43.27 11.06
C THR A 721 49.43 -42.40 10.38
N LEU A 722 49.03 -41.20 9.94
CA LEU A 722 49.86 -40.27 9.17
C LEU A 722 49.72 -38.84 9.72
N ASN A 723 50.83 -38.18 9.99
CA ASN A 723 50.84 -36.74 10.25
C ASN A 723 51.13 -35.98 8.94
N VAL A 724 50.18 -35.14 8.52
CA VAL A 724 50.23 -34.37 7.27
C VAL A 724 50.72 -32.94 7.56
N PRO A 725 51.87 -32.50 7.03
CA PRO A 725 52.36 -31.14 7.22
C PRO A 725 51.65 -30.14 6.28
N ALA A 726 51.44 -28.91 6.76
CA ALA A 726 50.90 -27.82 5.94
C ALA A 726 51.78 -27.56 4.71
N ASN A 727 51.15 -27.34 3.55
CA ASN A 727 51.80 -27.04 2.28
C ASN A 727 52.86 -28.06 1.81
N GLN A 728 52.78 -29.31 2.26
CA GLN A 728 53.67 -30.40 1.85
C GLN A 728 52.90 -31.61 1.31
N THR A 729 53.56 -32.40 0.45
CA THR A 729 53.03 -33.67 -0.05
C THR A 729 53.66 -34.84 0.69
N THR A 730 52.84 -35.72 1.25
CA THR A 730 53.27 -36.91 2.00
C THR A 730 52.84 -38.19 1.27
N THR A 731 53.69 -39.22 1.25
CA THR A 731 53.39 -40.49 0.56
C THR A 731 53.03 -41.60 1.55
N LEU A 732 51.93 -42.32 1.30
CA LEU A 732 51.44 -43.42 2.14
C LEU A 732 50.88 -44.58 1.28
N ASN A 733 51.44 -45.79 1.39
CA ASN A 733 51.05 -46.93 0.56
C ASN A 733 50.44 -48.07 1.40
N PHE A 734 49.52 -48.83 0.79
CA PHE A 734 48.78 -49.93 1.43
C PHE A 734 48.91 -51.25 0.66
N GLN A 735 48.87 -52.38 1.37
CA GLN A 735 48.94 -53.74 0.82
C GLN A 735 47.79 -54.61 1.37
N LEU A 736 46.77 -54.86 0.55
CA LEU A 736 45.54 -55.52 0.99
C LEU A 736 45.55 -57.03 0.71
N ALA A 737 44.89 -57.82 1.57
CA ALA A 737 44.84 -59.30 1.47
C ALA A 737 43.46 -59.82 1.02
N GLN A 738 43.40 -60.74 0.05
CA GLN A 738 42.15 -61.25 -0.51
C GLN A 738 41.31 -62.09 0.48
N LEU A 739 39.98 -62.01 0.37
CA LEU A 739 38.98 -62.73 1.17
C LEU A 739 38.11 -63.67 0.31
N PRO A 740 37.66 -64.82 0.84
CA PRO A 740 36.73 -65.73 0.13
C PRO A 740 35.37 -65.07 -0.20
N PRO A 741 34.76 -65.34 -1.36
CA PRO A 741 33.51 -64.69 -1.76
C PRO A 741 32.29 -65.09 -0.91
N GLY A 742 31.28 -64.22 -0.89
CA GLY A 742 29.93 -64.46 -0.37
C GLY A 742 28.86 -64.42 -1.48
N SER A 743 27.61 -64.14 -1.10
CA SER A 743 26.49 -63.98 -2.02
C SER A 743 25.50 -62.93 -1.50
N ALA A 744 24.55 -62.52 -2.35
CA ALA A 744 23.44 -61.66 -1.94
C ALA A 744 22.13 -62.03 -2.67
N SER A 745 20.99 -61.84 -2.02
CA SER A 745 19.67 -62.18 -2.57
C SER A 745 18.59 -61.22 -2.10
N GLY A 746 17.63 -60.87 -2.94
CA GLY A 746 16.55 -59.93 -2.60
C GLY A 746 15.24 -60.20 -3.34
N LYS A 747 14.24 -59.35 -3.05
CA LYS A 747 12.91 -59.39 -3.64
C LYS A 747 12.40 -57.99 -4.01
N ILE A 748 11.65 -57.91 -5.10
CA ILE A 748 11.02 -56.69 -5.60
C ILE A 748 9.51 -56.93 -5.79
N THR A 749 8.69 -56.05 -5.23
CA THR A 749 7.23 -56.06 -5.41
C THR A 749 6.72 -54.67 -5.78
N ARG A 750 5.49 -54.59 -6.28
CA ARG A 750 4.85 -53.31 -6.62
C ARG A 750 4.50 -52.51 -5.38
N ARG A 751 4.73 -51.19 -5.44
CA ARG A 751 4.37 -50.22 -4.39
C ARG A 751 2.89 -50.28 -4.05
N PHE A 752 2.04 -50.44 -5.07
CA PHE A 752 0.59 -50.60 -4.94
C PHE A 752 0.21 -52.06 -5.24
N GLY A 753 -0.74 -52.62 -4.48
CA GLY A 753 -1.18 -54.02 -4.60
C GLY A 753 -0.19 -55.09 -4.08
N GLY A 754 1.10 -54.78 -3.94
CA GLY A 754 2.09 -55.69 -3.34
C GLY A 754 2.46 -56.94 -4.16
N ALA A 755 1.99 -57.02 -5.41
CA ALA A 755 2.29 -58.14 -6.30
C ALA A 755 3.79 -58.19 -6.66
N PRO A 756 4.38 -59.38 -6.94
CA PRO A 756 5.74 -59.51 -7.46
C PRO A 756 6.00 -58.69 -8.74
N GLU A 757 7.23 -58.19 -8.90
CA GLU A 757 7.66 -57.51 -10.12
C GLU A 757 8.74 -58.30 -10.88
N PRO A 758 8.36 -59.10 -11.91
CA PRO A 758 9.30 -59.85 -12.74
C PRO A 758 10.03 -58.96 -13.75
N GLY A 759 11.20 -59.38 -14.22
CA GLY A 759 11.94 -58.71 -15.30
C GLY A 759 12.57 -57.36 -14.94
N VAL A 760 12.84 -57.10 -13.66
CA VAL A 760 13.66 -55.97 -13.21
C VAL A 760 15.12 -56.35 -13.31
N THR A 761 15.96 -55.51 -13.90
CA THR A 761 17.42 -55.66 -13.92
C THR A 761 18.03 -55.07 -12.65
N ILE A 762 18.97 -55.74 -12.00
CA ILE A 762 19.64 -55.24 -10.79
C ILE A 762 21.15 -55.19 -11.05
N ARG A 763 21.75 -54.01 -10.83
CA ARG A 763 23.20 -53.80 -10.85
C ARG A 763 23.74 -53.65 -9.43
N LEU A 764 25.02 -54.00 -9.27
CA LEU A 764 25.80 -53.70 -8.08
C LEU A 764 26.87 -52.66 -8.44
N LEU A 765 26.96 -51.60 -7.64
CA LEU A 765 27.92 -50.52 -7.79
C LEU A 765 28.81 -50.44 -6.55
N LEU A 766 29.99 -49.83 -6.68
CA LEU A 766 30.95 -49.67 -5.59
C LEU A 766 30.83 -48.26 -4.98
N PRO A 767 30.58 -48.13 -3.65
CA PRO A 767 30.56 -46.83 -2.96
C PRO A 767 31.99 -46.28 -2.77
N PRO A 768 32.16 -44.96 -2.58
CA PRO A 768 31.10 -43.94 -2.50
C PRO A 768 30.65 -43.43 -3.88
N ASN A 769 31.44 -43.66 -4.92
CA ASN A 769 31.28 -43.02 -6.24
C ASN A 769 30.29 -43.75 -7.18
N ASN A 770 29.61 -44.80 -6.71
CA ASN A 770 28.66 -45.60 -7.49
C ASN A 770 29.25 -46.11 -8.83
N ILE A 771 30.52 -46.50 -8.83
CA ILE A 771 31.22 -47.05 -10.00
C ILE A 771 30.67 -48.46 -10.30
N ASP A 772 30.52 -48.83 -11.57
CA ASP A 772 30.07 -50.18 -11.94
C ASP A 772 31.05 -51.24 -11.40
N SER A 773 30.53 -52.22 -10.65
CA SER A 773 31.36 -53.25 -10.01
C SER A 773 31.90 -54.30 -11.00
N GLY A 774 31.44 -54.29 -12.25
CA GLY A 774 31.79 -55.30 -13.25
C GLY A 774 31.13 -56.66 -13.04
N ILE A 775 30.32 -56.81 -11.98
CA ILE A 775 29.53 -58.02 -11.72
C ILE A 775 28.32 -58.05 -12.68
N PRO A 776 28.06 -59.18 -13.38
CA PRO A 776 26.91 -59.30 -14.25
C PRO A 776 25.58 -58.98 -13.54
N PRO A 777 24.68 -58.19 -14.15
CA PRO A 777 23.40 -57.86 -13.53
C PRO A 777 22.50 -59.08 -13.39
N ALA A 778 21.75 -59.15 -12.30
CA ALA A 778 20.69 -60.14 -12.09
C ALA A 778 19.35 -59.62 -12.62
N THR A 779 18.40 -60.54 -12.89
CA THR A 779 17.03 -60.19 -13.31
C THR A 779 16.03 -60.87 -12.38
N THR A 780 14.95 -60.18 -11.98
CA THR A 780 13.89 -60.81 -11.15
C THR A 780 13.11 -61.88 -11.90
N ASP A 781 12.84 -62.99 -11.21
CA ASP A 781 11.99 -64.08 -11.68
C ASP A 781 10.49 -63.76 -11.59
N ALA A 782 9.63 -64.73 -11.92
CA ALA A 782 8.17 -64.62 -11.82
C ALA A 782 7.65 -64.30 -10.41
N ASN A 783 8.42 -64.63 -9.36
CA ASN A 783 8.11 -64.36 -7.96
C ASN A 783 8.72 -63.04 -7.45
N GLY A 784 9.38 -62.28 -8.32
CA GLY A 784 10.03 -61.00 -8.00
C GLY A 784 11.38 -61.17 -7.30
N GLU A 785 11.97 -62.36 -7.31
CA GLU A 785 13.17 -62.72 -6.56
C GLU A 785 14.42 -62.70 -7.44
N TYR A 786 15.56 -62.32 -6.86
CA TYR A 786 16.85 -62.21 -7.56
C TYR A 786 18.03 -62.55 -6.64
N SER A 787 19.13 -63.01 -7.23
CA SER A 787 20.35 -63.38 -6.48
C SER A 787 21.64 -63.14 -7.27
N PHE A 788 22.72 -62.91 -6.52
CA PHE A 788 24.08 -62.76 -6.98
C PHE A 788 24.98 -63.76 -6.23
N ALA A 789 25.73 -64.58 -6.95
CA ALA A 789 26.68 -65.54 -6.40
C ALA A 789 28.12 -65.08 -6.57
N ASN A 790 29.03 -65.62 -5.75
CA ASN A 790 30.47 -65.40 -5.81
C ASN A 790 30.89 -63.91 -5.71
N LEU A 791 30.16 -63.14 -4.89
CA LEU A 791 30.47 -61.73 -4.65
C LEU A 791 31.72 -61.58 -3.79
N PRO A 792 32.74 -60.81 -4.19
CA PRO A 792 33.84 -60.44 -3.30
C PRO A 792 33.30 -59.79 -2.01
N PRO A 793 33.90 -60.03 -0.82
CA PRO A 793 33.42 -59.38 0.40
C PRO A 793 33.67 -57.87 0.36
N GLY A 794 32.68 -57.08 0.75
CA GLY A 794 32.76 -55.62 0.61
C GLY A 794 31.40 -54.94 0.67
N GLU A 795 31.42 -53.62 0.58
CA GLU A 795 30.23 -52.78 0.54
C GLU A 795 29.79 -52.57 -0.92
N TYR A 796 28.50 -52.73 -1.19
CA TYR A 796 27.90 -52.60 -2.53
C TYR A 796 26.64 -51.75 -2.48
N VAL A 797 26.44 -50.92 -3.50
CA VAL A 797 25.19 -50.19 -3.74
C VAL A 797 24.38 -50.95 -4.78
N VAL A 798 23.25 -51.50 -4.35
CA VAL A 798 22.28 -52.25 -5.18
C VAL A 798 21.36 -51.26 -5.88
N VAL A 799 21.30 -51.31 -7.21
CA VAL A 799 20.47 -50.41 -8.04
C VAL A 799 19.57 -51.21 -8.98
N PRO A 800 18.24 -51.27 -8.73
CA PRO A 800 17.28 -51.83 -9.67
C PRO A 800 16.95 -50.87 -10.82
N SER A 801 16.69 -51.41 -12.01
CA SER A 801 16.19 -50.67 -13.18
C SER A 801 15.24 -51.53 -14.04
N LYS A 802 14.17 -50.90 -14.52
CA LYS A 802 13.20 -51.49 -15.46
C LYS A 802 12.53 -50.33 -16.22
N THR A 803 12.52 -50.39 -17.55
CA THR A 803 11.92 -49.34 -18.39
C THR A 803 10.45 -49.11 -18.02
N GLY A 804 10.05 -47.86 -17.81
CA GLY A 804 8.68 -47.51 -17.42
C GLY A 804 8.38 -47.56 -15.92
N PHE A 805 9.37 -47.85 -15.08
CA PHE A 805 9.24 -47.95 -13.63
C PHE A 805 10.30 -47.13 -12.89
N THR A 806 9.91 -46.60 -11.74
CA THR A 806 10.78 -46.06 -10.70
C THR A 806 10.81 -47.00 -9.50
N PHE A 807 11.81 -46.86 -8.63
CA PHE A 807 12.00 -47.72 -7.46
C PHE A 807 12.14 -46.92 -6.17
N ILE A 808 11.54 -47.42 -5.09
CA ILE A 808 11.60 -46.82 -3.75
C ILE A 808 12.08 -47.88 -2.74
N PRO A 809 13.24 -47.67 -2.07
CA PRO A 809 14.25 -46.66 -2.40
C PRO A 809 14.83 -46.90 -3.82
N ASN A 810 15.46 -45.90 -4.43
CA ASN A 810 16.07 -46.05 -5.76
C ASN A 810 17.39 -46.85 -5.74
N GLN A 811 18.03 -46.94 -4.57
CA GLN A 811 19.21 -47.78 -4.32
C GLN A 811 19.24 -48.25 -2.86
N ARG A 812 20.03 -49.30 -2.55
CA ARG A 812 20.32 -49.74 -1.17
C ARG A 812 21.79 -50.11 -1.03
N THR A 813 22.44 -49.65 0.04
CA THR A 813 23.79 -50.13 0.38
C THR A 813 23.70 -51.42 1.20
N ILE A 814 24.54 -52.39 0.89
CA ILE A 814 24.67 -53.68 1.59
C ILE A 814 26.14 -53.99 1.87
N THR A 815 26.43 -54.78 2.89
CA THR A 815 27.78 -55.32 3.16
C THR A 815 27.76 -56.83 2.96
N VAL A 816 28.48 -57.31 1.97
CA VAL A 816 28.67 -58.74 1.71
C VAL A 816 29.81 -59.25 2.58
N SER A 817 29.50 -60.18 3.48
CA SER A 817 30.48 -60.86 4.32
C SER A 817 30.98 -62.15 3.67
N SER A 818 32.26 -62.47 3.88
CA SER A 818 32.91 -63.69 3.37
C SER A 818 32.11 -64.96 3.71
N GLY A 819 31.79 -65.76 2.70
CA GLY A 819 31.07 -67.03 2.86
C GLY A 819 29.62 -66.94 3.36
N GLN A 820 29.02 -65.75 3.40
CA GLN A 820 27.64 -65.54 3.86
C GLN A 820 26.72 -65.06 2.72
N ASN A 821 25.43 -65.40 2.81
CA ASN A 821 24.40 -64.83 1.95
C ASN A 821 23.76 -63.59 2.58
N THR A 822 23.86 -62.45 1.89
CA THR A 822 23.37 -61.16 2.36
C THR A 822 21.95 -60.92 1.85
N VAL A 823 20.97 -60.85 2.75
CA VAL A 823 19.58 -60.56 2.36
C VAL A 823 19.44 -59.06 2.09
N ILE A 824 19.16 -58.71 0.84
CA ILE A 824 18.95 -57.33 0.40
C ILE A 824 17.53 -56.92 0.78
N GLY A 825 17.40 -55.78 1.47
CA GLY A 825 16.10 -55.22 1.83
C GLY A 825 15.21 -54.97 0.61
N GLU A 826 13.90 -55.11 0.77
CA GLU A 826 12.96 -55.08 -0.35
C GLU A 826 12.97 -53.74 -1.12
N PHE A 827 12.81 -53.82 -2.45
CA PHE A 827 12.55 -52.66 -3.30
C PHE A 827 11.06 -52.64 -3.72
N LYS A 828 10.46 -51.45 -3.76
CA LYS A 828 9.10 -51.27 -4.31
C LYS A 828 9.16 -50.63 -5.70
N SER A 829 8.57 -51.27 -6.72
CA SER A 829 8.42 -50.71 -8.07
C SER A 829 7.17 -49.84 -8.20
N GLU A 830 7.26 -48.75 -8.96
CA GLU A 830 6.15 -47.83 -9.24
C GLU A 830 6.17 -47.42 -10.73
N PRO A 831 5.07 -47.67 -11.49
CA PRO A 831 5.01 -47.35 -12.92
C PRO A 831 4.90 -45.85 -13.18
N LEU A 832 5.16 -45.40 -14.42
CA LEU A 832 5.06 -43.99 -14.85
C LEU A 832 3.76 -43.29 -14.36
N ARG A 833 2.62 -43.98 -14.42
CA ARG A 833 1.37 -43.55 -13.79
C ARG A 833 0.48 -44.74 -13.47
N THR A 834 -0.10 -44.79 -12.27
CA THR A 834 -1.27 -45.66 -12.02
C THR A 834 -2.55 -44.85 -12.10
N PHE A 835 -3.50 -45.29 -12.91
CA PHE A 835 -4.88 -44.83 -12.88
C PHE A 835 -5.70 -45.75 -11.97
N PHE A 836 -5.92 -45.32 -10.74
CA PHE A 836 -6.65 -46.10 -9.74
C PHE A 836 -8.11 -46.34 -10.14
N LYS A 837 -8.69 -47.42 -9.61
CA LYS A 837 -10.11 -47.73 -9.75
C LYS A 837 -11.03 -46.59 -9.27
N GLY A 838 -12.16 -46.44 -9.96
CA GLY A 838 -13.07 -45.30 -9.82
C GLY A 838 -13.17 -44.48 -11.11
N ARG A 839 -13.73 -43.28 -11.00
CA ARG A 839 -13.98 -42.34 -12.11
C ARG A 839 -13.21 -41.04 -11.91
N PHE A 840 -12.34 -40.71 -12.87
CA PHE A 840 -11.47 -39.53 -12.82
C PHE A 840 -11.47 -38.78 -14.15
N LEU A 841 -11.27 -37.46 -14.10
CA LEU A 841 -10.99 -36.65 -15.27
C LEU A 841 -9.47 -36.50 -15.42
N VAL A 842 -8.93 -37.15 -16.44
CA VAL A 842 -7.50 -37.36 -16.66
C VAL A 842 -7.04 -36.71 -17.98
N SER A 843 -5.74 -36.47 -18.08
CA SER A 843 -5.02 -36.21 -19.32
C SER A 843 -3.73 -37.02 -19.34
N ALA A 844 -2.98 -36.95 -20.44
CA ALA A 844 -1.58 -37.34 -20.46
C ALA A 844 -0.72 -36.16 -20.94
N PRO A 845 0.48 -35.95 -20.37
CA PRO A 845 1.47 -34.99 -20.86
C PRO A 845 2.29 -35.55 -22.05
N TYR A 846 1.75 -36.57 -22.72
CA TYR A 846 2.33 -37.23 -23.88
C TYR A 846 1.23 -37.56 -24.90
N ASP A 847 1.57 -37.54 -26.19
CA ASP A 847 0.72 -38.07 -27.26
C ASP A 847 1.01 -39.57 -27.43
N TYR A 848 -0.04 -40.38 -27.60
CA TYR A 848 0.07 -41.82 -27.79
C TYR A 848 -0.61 -42.25 -29.09
N THR A 849 0.10 -43.03 -29.90
CA THR A 849 -0.42 -43.60 -31.15
C THR A 849 -1.19 -44.91 -30.95
N GLN A 850 -0.95 -45.60 -29.83
CA GLN A 850 -1.55 -46.87 -29.44
C GLN A 850 -3.01 -46.71 -29.00
N ASP A 851 -3.82 -47.78 -29.11
CA ASP A 851 -5.16 -47.80 -28.51
C ASP A 851 -5.06 -47.72 -26.98
N VAL A 852 -5.93 -46.93 -26.35
CA VAL A 852 -5.89 -46.69 -24.90
C VAL A 852 -6.08 -47.97 -24.07
N LYS A 853 -6.78 -48.98 -24.62
CA LYS A 853 -7.02 -50.23 -23.89
C LYS A 853 -5.79 -51.12 -23.87
N ASP A 854 -5.05 -51.18 -24.99
CA ASP A 854 -3.79 -51.91 -25.10
C ASP A 854 -2.66 -51.20 -24.33
N LEU A 855 -2.61 -49.86 -24.43
CA LEU A 855 -1.64 -49.02 -23.73
C LEU A 855 -1.68 -49.15 -22.19
N LEU A 856 -2.88 -49.37 -21.64
CA LEU A 856 -3.12 -49.52 -20.20
C LEU A 856 -3.21 -50.98 -19.74
N ASP A 857 -2.93 -51.94 -20.63
CA ASP A 857 -3.04 -53.41 -20.40
C ASP A 857 -4.34 -53.79 -19.67
N VAL A 858 -5.48 -53.26 -20.13
CA VAL A 858 -6.75 -53.34 -19.40
C VAL A 858 -7.23 -54.81 -19.29
N PRO A 859 -7.32 -55.38 -18.08
CA PRO A 859 -7.70 -56.77 -17.90
C PRO A 859 -9.08 -57.08 -18.52
N ALA A 860 -9.23 -58.25 -19.13
CA ALA A 860 -10.49 -58.66 -19.75
C ALA A 860 -11.69 -58.72 -18.78
N SER A 861 -11.42 -58.85 -17.47
CA SER A 861 -12.41 -58.82 -16.38
C SER A 861 -12.76 -57.41 -15.89
N ALA A 862 -11.99 -56.38 -16.24
CA ALA A 862 -12.21 -55.03 -15.75
C ALA A 862 -13.32 -54.31 -16.54
N SER A 863 -14.27 -53.70 -15.83
CA SER A 863 -15.15 -52.71 -16.45
C SER A 863 -14.32 -51.48 -16.80
N PHE A 864 -14.31 -51.08 -18.07
CA PHE A 864 -13.54 -49.94 -18.56
C PHE A 864 -14.42 -49.03 -19.42
N ARG A 865 -14.42 -47.73 -19.11
CA ARG A 865 -14.98 -46.68 -19.97
C ARG A 865 -14.00 -45.54 -20.08
N PHE A 866 -13.72 -45.13 -21.31
CA PHE A 866 -12.90 -43.97 -21.63
C PHE A 866 -13.70 -43.07 -22.58
N PHE A 867 -13.87 -41.79 -22.24
CA PHE A 867 -14.76 -40.90 -22.99
C PHE A 867 -14.37 -39.43 -22.86
N SER A 868 -14.74 -38.62 -23.86
CA SER A 868 -14.45 -37.18 -23.88
C SER A 868 -15.61 -36.40 -24.49
N TRP A 869 -15.76 -35.14 -24.12
CA TRP A 869 -16.79 -34.26 -24.64
C TRP A 869 -16.50 -33.82 -26.08
N ASN A 870 -17.56 -33.72 -26.89
CA ASN A 870 -17.56 -33.09 -28.19
C ASN A 870 -18.41 -31.81 -28.12
N PRO A 871 -17.78 -30.60 -28.13
CA PRO A 871 -18.50 -29.33 -27.99
C PRO A 871 -19.54 -29.13 -29.10
N ALA A 872 -19.17 -29.34 -30.36
CA ALA A 872 -20.04 -29.18 -31.53
C ALA A 872 -21.30 -30.06 -31.52
N GLN A 873 -21.31 -31.18 -30.78
CA GLN A 873 -22.47 -32.05 -30.62
C GLN A 873 -23.09 -31.99 -29.22
N SER A 874 -22.52 -31.20 -28.30
CA SER A 874 -22.90 -31.11 -26.88
C SER A 874 -23.18 -32.47 -26.22
N ARG A 875 -22.29 -33.45 -26.46
CA ARG A 875 -22.39 -34.81 -25.91
C ARG A 875 -21.04 -35.47 -25.74
N TYR A 876 -20.98 -36.51 -24.91
CA TYR A 876 -19.80 -37.37 -24.78
C TYR A 876 -19.64 -38.32 -25.97
N VAL A 877 -18.40 -38.52 -26.39
CA VAL A 877 -17.94 -39.55 -27.33
C VAL A 877 -17.20 -40.62 -26.52
N PHE A 878 -17.62 -41.87 -26.65
CA PHE A 878 -17.09 -43.01 -25.89
C PHE A 878 -16.17 -43.88 -26.76
N TYR A 879 -15.16 -44.47 -26.12
CA TYR A 879 -14.34 -45.56 -26.65
C TYR A 879 -15.20 -46.65 -27.32
N PRO A 880 -14.79 -47.20 -28.48
CA PRO A 880 -13.50 -47.02 -29.17
C PRO A 880 -13.49 -45.87 -30.21
N ASN A 881 -14.42 -44.91 -30.14
CA ASN A 881 -14.53 -43.87 -31.16
C ASN A 881 -13.56 -42.72 -30.89
N ALA A 882 -12.83 -42.28 -31.92
CA ALA A 882 -11.99 -41.10 -31.85
C ALA A 882 -12.82 -39.84 -31.48
N PRO A 883 -12.31 -38.94 -30.62
CA PRO A 883 -10.95 -38.90 -30.06
C PRO A 883 -10.75 -39.76 -28.79
N ALA A 884 -11.78 -40.45 -28.30
CA ALA A 884 -11.75 -41.28 -27.09
C ALA A 884 -11.24 -42.71 -27.34
N ASN A 885 -10.26 -42.87 -28.25
CA ASN A 885 -9.59 -44.14 -28.55
C ASN A 885 -8.12 -44.16 -28.10
N ARG A 886 -7.53 -43.00 -27.82
CA ARG A 886 -6.13 -42.84 -27.37
C ARG A 886 -5.99 -41.56 -26.54
N PHE A 887 -4.91 -41.45 -25.77
CA PHE A 887 -4.52 -40.18 -25.15
C PHE A 887 -3.92 -39.23 -26.18
N GLN A 888 -4.30 -37.95 -26.09
CA GLN A 888 -3.77 -36.89 -26.94
C GLN A 888 -3.35 -35.68 -26.12
N LEU A 889 -2.26 -35.01 -26.52
CA LEU A 889 -1.76 -33.80 -25.86
C LEU A 889 -2.81 -32.69 -25.80
N GLY A 890 -2.84 -31.99 -24.67
CA GLY A 890 -3.77 -30.87 -24.43
C GLY A 890 -5.24 -31.26 -24.27
N ARG A 891 -5.58 -32.55 -24.28
CA ARG A 891 -6.96 -33.05 -24.29
C ARG A 891 -7.35 -33.77 -23.00
N GLY A 892 -8.58 -33.52 -22.53
CA GLY A 892 -9.14 -34.13 -21.32
C GLY A 892 -10.05 -35.32 -21.62
N TYR A 893 -10.02 -36.32 -20.74
CA TYR A 893 -10.77 -37.57 -20.85
C TYR A 893 -11.30 -38.01 -19.49
N PHE A 894 -12.53 -38.53 -19.44
CA PHE A 894 -12.96 -39.34 -18.31
C PHE A 894 -12.48 -40.77 -18.48
N LEU A 895 -11.88 -41.30 -17.42
CA LEU A 895 -11.53 -42.71 -17.27
C LEU A 895 -12.32 -43.28 -16.08
N GLU A 896 -13.07 -44.34 -16.33
CA GLU A 896 -13.80 -45.12 -15.32
C GLU A 896 -13.35 -46.58 -15.40
N THR A 897 -12.79 -47.11 -14.32
CA THR A 897 -12.27 -48.49 -14.24
C THR A 897 -12.58 -49.15 -12.90
N SER A 898 -12.80 -50.47 -12.90
CA SER A 898 -12.97 -51.29 -11.68
C SER A 898 -11.65 -51.76 -11.07
N GLU A 899 -10.58 -51.79 -11.86
CA GLU A 899 -9.23 -52.22 -11.47
C GLU A 899 -8.23 -51.06 -11.61
N ASP A 900 -7.12 -51.12 -10.89
CA ASP A 900 -6.02 -50.16 -11.01
C ASP A 900 -5.23 -50.43 -12.31
N LEU A 901 -5.11 -49.43 -13.18
CA LEU A 901 -4.49 -49.55 -14.50
C LEU A 901 -3.11 -48.88 -14.54
N PRO A 902 -2.00 -49.64 -14.61
CA PRO A 902 -0.65 -49.08 -14.70
C PRO A 902 -0.30 -48.70 -16.14
N LEU A 903 0.06 -47.44 -16.35
CA LEU A 903 0.73 -46.95 -17.55
C LEU A 903 2.24 -47.01 -17.32
N THR A 904 2.95 -47.78 -18.15
CA THR A 904 4.41 -47.97 -18.09
C THR A 904 5.14 -47.40 -19.31
N THR A 905 4.43 -47.12 -20.40
CA THR A 905 5.00 -46.61 -21.64
C THR A 905 5.03 -45.08 -21.63
N GLU A 906 6.20 -44.47 -21.82
CA GLU A 906 6.30 -43.04 -22.15
C GLU A 906 5.85 -42.80 -23.60
N GLY A 907 5.03 -41.78 -23.83
CA GLY A 907 4.62 -41.35 -25.17
C GLY A 907 5.51 -40.22 -25.70
N THR A 908 5.05 -39.51 -26.72
CA THR A 908 5.76 -38.33 -27.26
C THR A 908 5.40 -37.08 -26.45
N PRO A 909 6.32 -36.44 -25.71
CA PRO A 909 6.00 -35.25 -24.92
C PRO A 909 5.80 -34.01 -25.81
N ALA A 910 5.15 -32.98 -25.27
CA ALA A 910 5.15 -31.64 -25.87
C ALA A 910 6.55 -30.99 -25.79
N ASP A 911 6.92 -30.17 -26.77
CA ASP A 911 8.14 -29.34 -26.70
C ASP A 911 7.98 -28.29 -25.59
N THR A 912 8.78 -28.43 -24.53
CA THR A 912 8.75 -27.56 -23.36
C THR A 912 9.37 -26.17 -23.61
N ASN A 913 9.89 -25.89 -24.80
CA ASN A 913 10.41 -24.58 -25.19
C ASN A 913 9.40 -23.75 -26.01
N GLN A 914 8.26 -24.32 -26.40
CA GLN A 914 7.27 -23.69 -27.27
C GLN A 914 5.90 -23.55 -26.59
N PRO A 915 5.12 -22.48 -26.87
CA PRO A 915 3.74 -22.38 -26.40
C PRO A 915 2.84 -23.47 -27.03
N PHE A 916 2.20 -24.28 -26.19
CA PHE A 916 1.27 -25.31 -26.65
C PHE A 916 -0.11 -24.69 -26.95
N GLN A 917 -0.73 -25.06 -28.07
CA GLN A 917 -2.00 -24.48 -28.52
C GLN A 917 -3.14 -25.51 -28.51
N ILE A 918 -4.27 -25.15 -27.91
CA ILE A 918 -5.48 -25.99 -27.81
C ILE A 918 -6.65 -25.22 -28.46
N PRO A 919 -7.17 -25.66 -29.61
CA PRO A 919 -8.38 -25.08 -30.19
C PRO A 919 -9.60 -25.28 -29.28
N LEU A 920 -10.33 -24.20 -29.00
CA LEU A 920 -11.57 -24.20 -28.23
C LEU A 920 -12.75 -23.86 -29.15
N GLN A 921 -13.83 -24.63 -29.04
CA GLN A 921 -15.11 -24.36 -29.70
C GLN A 921 -16.06 -23.67 -28.72
N ALA A 922 -17.01 -22.88 -29.21
CA ALA A 922 -18.05 -22.29 -28.38
C ALA A 922 -18.81 -23.38 -27.59
N GLY A 923 -19.06 -23.12 -26.31
CA GLY A 923 -19.58 -24.08 -25.32
C GLY A 923 -18.50 -24.65 -24.40
N TRP A 924 -18.82 -25.78 -23.77
CA TRP A 924 -17.92 -26.51 -22.88
C TRP A 924 -16.87 -27.31 -23.65
N ASN A 925 -15.60 -27.24 -23.23
CA ASN A 925 -14.47 -27.98 -23.78
C ASN A 925 -13.76 -28.79 -22.68
N MET A 926 -13.31 -29.99 -23.02
CA MET A 926 -12.44 -30.82 -22.16
C MET A 926 -10.98 -30.71 -22.61
N ILE A 927 -10.16 -30.05 -21.79
CA ILE A 927 -8.72 -29.82 -22.02
C ILE A 927 -7.89 -30.64 -21.03
N GLY A 928 -6.59 -30.76 -21.29
CA GLY A 928 -5.62 -31.44 -20.44
C GLY A 928 -4.33 -30.64 -20.33
N ASN A 929 -3.52 -30.91 -19.30
CA ASN A 929 -2.17 -30.36 -19.25
C ASN A 929 -1.28 -31.10 -20.27
N PRO A 930 -0.66 -30.41 -21.26
CA PRO A 930 0.24 -31.03 -22.24
C PRO A 930 1.68 -31.21 -21.74
N PHE A 931 2.06 -30.63 -20.60
CA PHE A 931 3.42 -30.62 -20.08
C PHE A 931 3.60 -31.56 -18.88
N THR A 932 4.84 -32.03 -18.69
CA THR A 932 5.26 -32.86 -17.55
C THR A 932 5.45 -32.09 -16.24
N PHE A 933 5.04 -30.82 -16.20
CA PHE A 933 5.01 -29.96 -15.02
C PHE A 933 3.63 -29.30 -14.86
N ASP A 934 3.28 -28.90 -13.64
CA ASP A 934 2.02 -28.22 -13.36
C ASP A 934 1.98 -26.80 -13.98
N VAL A 935 0.86 -26.46 -14.60
CA VAL A 935 0.63 -25.17 -15.26
C VAL A 935 -0.26 -24.27 -14.39
N ASN A 936 0.12 -23.01 -14.25
CA ASN A 936 -0.68 -21.97 -13.61
C ASN A 936 -1.70 -21.39 -14.60
N TRP A 937 -3.00 -21.57 -14.31
CA TRP A 937 -4.08 -21.11 -15.17
C TRP A 937 -4.08 -19.59 -15.36
N SER A 938 -3.64 -18.80 -14.37
CA SER A 938 -3.63 -17.34 -14.50
C SER A 938 -2.61 -16.80 -15.52
N GLN A 939 -1.68 -17.64 -15.99
CA GLN A 939 -0.62 -17.28 -16.94
C GLN A 939 -0.89 -17.78 -18.37
N VAL A 940 -2.01 -18.44 -18.62
CA VAL A 940 -2.42 -18.81 -19.99
C VAL A 940 -2.86 -17.59 -20.78
N GLN A 941 -2.76 -17.69 -22.10
CA GLN A 941 -3.21 -16.69 -23.05
C GLN A 941 -4.32 -17.26 -23.94
N ILE A 942 -5.13 -16.39 -24.52
CA ILE A 942 -6.22 -16.75 -25.43
C ILE A 942 -6.03 -15.94 -26.71
N ILE A 943 -6.22 -16.54 -27.89
CA ILE A 943 -6.30 -15.77 -29.15
C ILE A 943 -7.63 -15.02 -29.18
N ASP A 944 -7.55 -13.69 -29.17
CA ASP A 944 -8.70 -12.84 -29.39
C ASP A 944 -9.22 -13.05 -30.82
N PRO A 945 -10.47 -13.53 -31.02
CA PRO A 945 -11.00 -13.81 -32.34
C PRO A 945 -11.31 -12.55 -33.16
N ASP A 946 -11.35 -11.35 -32.55
CA ASP A 946 -11.59 -10.09 -33.27
C ASP A 946 -10.30 -9.47 -33.81
N THR A 947 -9.18 -9.63 -33.08
CA THR A 947 -7.88 -9.05 -33.46
C THR A 947 -6.85 -10.08 -33.92
N ASN A 948 -7.14 -11.37 -33.78
CA ASN A 948 -6.25 -12.51 -34.05
C ASN A 948 -4.89 -12.39 -33.30
N THR A 949 -4.89 -11.84 -32.09
CA THR A 949 -3.69 -11.66 -31.25
C THR A 949 -3.85 -12.35 -29.91
N ALA A 950 -2.73 -12.79 -29.32
CA ALA A 950 -2.74 -13.39 -27.99
C ALA A 950 -2.99 -12.31 -26.92
N VAL A 951 -4.02 -12.51 -26.10
CA VAL A 951 -4.36 -11.65 -24.95
C VAL A 951 -4.28 -12.46 -23.65
N SER A 952 -4.08 -11.78 -22.52
CA SER A 952 -4.07 -12.44 -21.21
C SER A 952 -5.43 -13.08 -20.89
N LEU A 953 -5.46 -14.12 -20.05
CA LEU A 953 -6.71 -14.70 -19.57
C LEU A 953 -7.66 -13.62 -19.00
N ALA A 954 -7.16 -12.67 -18.19
CA ALA A 954 -7.98 -11.60 -17.63
C ALA A 954 -8.58 -10.66 -18.70
N THR A 955 -7.86 -10.42 -19.80
CA THR A 955 -8.33 -9.64 -20.96
C THR A 955 -9.31 -10.43 -21.83
N ALA A 956 -9.17 -11.76 -21.91
CA ALA A 956 -10.07 -12.64 -22.66
C ALA A 956 -11.40 -12.89 -21.95
N VAL A 957 -11.36 -13.05 -20.61
CA VAL A 957 -12.46 -13.47 -19.75
C VAL A 957 -13.68 -12.54 -19.65
N GLY A 958 -13.74 -11.26 -20.01
CA GLY A 958 -12.75 -10.27 -20.47
C GLY A 958 -13.49 -9.39 -21.45
N LYS A 959 -13.14 -9.54 -22.72
CA LYS A 959 -14.02 -9.30 -23.87
C LYS A 959 -15.12 -10.37 -24.02
N GLY A 960 -15.33 -11.23 -23.01
CA GLY A 960 -16.33 -12.30 -23.04
C GLY A 960 -15.99 -13.42 -24.03
N ILE A 961 -14.70 -13.77 -24.18
CA ILE A 961 -14.25 -14.82 -25.12
C ILE A 961 -14.29 -16.20 -24.44
N VAL A 962 -13.87 -16.29 -23.18
CA VAL A 962 -13.92 -17.49 -22.33
C VAL A 962 -14.47 -17.16 -20.94
N ALA A 963 -15.00 -18.15 -20.23
CA ALA A 963 -15.47 -17.97 -18.85
C ALA A 963 -14.29 -17.96 -17.85
N ASN A 964 -14.49 -17.35 -16.68
CA ASN A 964 -13.50 -17.26 -15.60
C ASN A 964 -13.30 -18.57 -14.82
N SER A 965 -13.55 -19.72 -15.44
CA SER A 965 -13.74 -21.00 -14.76
C SER A 965 -12.90 -22.11 -15.37
N LEU A 966 -12.02 -22.71 -14.55
CA LEU A 966 -11.35 -23.97 -14.82
C LEU A 966 -11.79 -25.00 -13.77
N TRP A 967 -12.41 -26.08 -14.23
CA TRP A 967 -12.97 -27.12 -13.36
C TRP A 967 -12.24 -28.44 -13.51
N GLY A 968 -11.65 -28.94 -12.43
CA GLY A 968 -11.20 -30.33 -12.31
C GLY A 968 -12.30 -31.23 -11.75
N TYR A 969 -12.16 -32.53 -11.93
CA TYR A 969 -13.07 -33.52 -11.35
C TYR A 969 -12.27 -34.62 -10.64
N SER A 970 -12.47 -34.74 -9.33
CA SER A 970 -11.80 -35.73 -8.48
C SER A 970 -12.76 -36.27 -7.43
N PHE A 971 -12.58 -37.53 -7.04
CA PHE A 971 -13.37 -38.21 -6.01
C PHE A 971 -14.90 -38.07 -6.17
N GLY A 972 -15.37 -38.08 -7.42
CA GLY A 972 -16.79 -38.04 -7.78
C GLY A 972 -17.38 -36.64 -8.01
N ALA A 973 -16.68 -35.54 -7.69
CA ALA A 973 -17.26 -34.18 -7.73
C ALA A 973 -16.43 -33.17 -8.52
N TYR A 974 -17.10 -32.14 -9.03
CA TYR A 974 -16.48 -30.98 -9.67
C TYR A 974 -15.85 -30.02 -8.66
N THR A 975 -14.67 -29.50 -8.98
CA THR A 975 -13.91 -28.55 -8.16
C THR A 975 -13.27 -27.46 -9.03
N ALA A 976 -13.50 -26.19 -8.69
CA ALA A 976 -12.84 -25.08 -9.37
C ALA A 976 -11.37 -24.98 -8.91
N THR A 977 -10.45 -24.76 -9.84
CA THR A 977 -9.00 -24.70 -9.62
C THR A 977 -8.36 -23.60 -10.46
N THR A 978 -7.20 -23.10 -10.06
CA THR A 978 -6.35 -22.19 -10.85
C THR A 978 -5.04 -22.86 -11.28
N ARG A 979 -4.91 -24.17 -11.11
CA ARG A 979 -3.73 -24.97 -11.42
C ARG A 979 -4.13 -26.20 -12.22
N MET A 980 -3.52 -26.36 -13.38
CA MET A 980 -3.63 -27.56 -14.21
C MET A 980 -2.49 -28.50 -13.83
N LYS A 981 -2.78 -29.54 -13.05
CA LYS A 981 -1.78 -30.54 -12.66
C LYS A 981 -1.45 -31.50 -13.79
N VAL A 982 -0.27 -32.09 -13.75
CA VAL A 982 0.09 -33.20 -14.66
C VAL A 982 -0.85 -34.39 -14.45
N TRP A 983 -1.24 -35.04 -15.54
CA TRP A 983 -2.18 -36.19 -15.60
C TRP A 983 -3.65 -35.92 -15.23
N GLU A 984 -4.02 -34.68 -14.88
CA GLU A 984 -5.41 -34.27 -14.63
C GLU A 984 -5.99 -33.55 -15.85
N GLY A 985 -7.25 -33.88 -16.18
CA GLY A 985 -8.03 -33.17 -17.18
C GLY A 985 -8.90 -32.07 -16.56
N TYR A 986 -9.34 -31.12 -17.39
CA TYR A 986 -10.10 -29.96 -16.94
C TYR A 986 -11.21 -29.58 -17.93
N TRP A 987 -12.23 -28.89 -17.42
CA TRP A 987 -13.24 -28.22 -18.23
C TRP A 987 -13.02 -26.71 -18.25
N VAL A 988 -13.19 -26.13 -19.44
CA VAL A 988 -13.25 -24.68 -19.68
C VAL A 988 -14.46 -24.38 -20.57
N TYR A 989 -15.13 -23.26 -20.32
CA TYR A 989 -16.21 -22.77 -21.19
C TYR A 989 -15.68 -21.63 -22.07
N ALA A 990 -15.92 -21.73 -23.38
CA ALA A 990 -15.64 -20.66 -24.33
C ALA A 990 -16.96 -20.10 -24.86
N TYR A 991 -17.14 -18.79 -24.83
CA TYR A 991 -18.33 -18.15 -25.41
C TYR A 991 -18.22 -18.07 -26.94
N ARG A 992 -16.98 -18.09 -27.47
CA ARG A 992 -16.66 -17.96 -28.90
C ARG A 992 -15.61 -19.00 -29.28
N ASN A 993 -15.55 -19.38 -30.56
CA ASN A 993 -14.44 -20.19 -31.08
C ASN A 993 -13.12 -19.39 -30.94
N THR A 994 -12.08 -20.02 -30.39
CA THR A 994 -10.80 -19.37 -30.05
C THR A 994 -9.69 -20.43 -29.89
N THR A 995 -8.47 -20.03 -29.56
CA THR A 995 -7.34 -20.92 -29.24
C THR A 995 -6.78 -20.55 -27.88
N LEU A 996 -6.69 -21.54 -26.98
CA LEU A 996 -5.96 -21.45 -25.71
C LEU A 996 -4.47 -21.67 -25.98
N ILE A 997 -3.63 -20.79 -25.44
CA ILE A 997 -2.17 -20.85 -25.51
C ILE A 997 -1.64 -21.07 -24.09
N ILE A 998 -0.88 -22.15 -23.92
CA ILE A 998 -0.18 -22.46 -22.67
C ILE A 998 1.33 -22.24 -22.92
N PRO A 999 1.90 -21.09 -22.50
CA PRO A 999 3.34 -20.84 -22.65
C PRO A 999 4.16 -21.64 -21.61
N PRO A 1000 5.41 -22.03 -21.90
CA PRO A 1000 6.27 -22.71 -20.92
C PRO A 1000 6.48 -21.92 -19.62
N THR A 1001 6.47 -20.58 -19.71
CA THR A 1001 6.57 -19.66 -18.57
C THR A 1001 5.38 -19.71 -17.60
N ALA A 1002 4.31 -20.46 -17.94
CA ALA A 1002 3.21 -20.74 -17.02
C ALA A 1002 3.52 -21.91 -16.05
N GLN A 1003 4.76 -22.43 -16.01
CA GLN A 1003 5.19 -23.43 -15.03
C GLN A 1003 4.95 -22.93 -13.58
N ALA A 1004 4.16 -23.67 -12.82
CA ALA A 1004 3.83 -23.32 -11.44
C ALA A 1004 4.97 -23.71 -10.49
N ALA A 1005 5.88 -22.76 -10.21
CA ALA A 1005 6.70 -22.81 -9.00
C ALA A 1005 5.80 -22.96 -7.76
N SER A 1006 6.23 -23.73 -6.77
CA SER A 1006 5.42 -24.23 -5.63
C SER A 1006 4.61 -23.17 -4.88
N ALA A 1007 3.44 -22.83 -5.42
CA ALA A 1007 2.54 -21.82 -4.87
C ALA A 1007 1.37 -22.47 -4.13
N SER A 1008 1.04 -21.89 -2.98
CA SER A 1008 -0.12 -22.24 -2.15
C SER A 1008 -1.41 -22.27 -2.96
N SER A 1009 -2.27 -23.25 -2.69
CA SER A 1009 -3.65 -23.25 -3.19
C SER A 1009 -4.41 -22.03 -2.66
N ARG A 1010 -4.47 -20.95 -3.45
CA ARG A 1010 -5.51 -19.92 -3.25
C ARG A 1010 -6.85 -20.55 -3.60
N SER A 1011 -7.58 -21.00 -2.58
CA SER A 1011 -9.04 -20.97 -2.65
C SER A 1011 -9.43 -19.57 -3.12
N ALA A 1012 -10.32 -19.47 -4.12
CA ALA A 1012 -10.71 -18.21 -4.74
C ALA A 1012 -10.95 -17.14 -3.65
N GLY A 1013 -10.06 -16.14 -3.62
CA GLY A 1013 -9.83 -15.33 -2.44
C GLY A 1013 -11.01 -14.44 -2.14
N MET A 1014 -11.73 -14.72 -1.06
CA MET A 1014 -12.79 -13.82 -0.60
C MET A 1014 -12.18 -12.51 -0.12
N SER A 1015 -12.76 -11.40 -0.55
CA SER A 1015 -12.45 -10.07 -0.02
C SER A 1015 -12.67 -10.02 1.49
N ALA A 1016 -11.90 -9.17 2.20
CA ALA A 1016 -11.99 -9.05 3.65
C ALA A 1016 -13.42 -8.66 4.08
N GLY A 1017 -14.12 -9.61 4.69
CA GLY A 1017 -15.52 -9.45 5.15
C GLY A 1017 -16.57 -10.28 4.39
N GLY A 1018 -16.19 -11.09 3.40
CA GLY A 1018 -17.07 -12.08 2.76
C GLY A 1018 -17.06 -13.47 3.42
N TRP A 1019 -17.98 -14.36 3.01
CA TRP A 1019 -17.99 -15.79 3.40
C TRP A 1019 -18.60 -16.67 2.30
N ARG A 1020 -18.18 -17.95 2.22
CA ARG A 1020 -18.66 -18.94 1.24
C ARG A 1020 -18.98 -20.26 1.95
N LEU A 1021 -20.06 -20.89 1.53
CA LEU A 1021 -20.57 -22.18 1.97
C LEU A 1021 -20.50 -23.19 0.83
N THR A 1022 -20.11 -24.43 1.14
CA THR A 1022 -20.17 -25.58 0.23
C THR A 1022 -21.51 -26.29 0.39
N LEU A 1023 -22.20 -26.53 -0.72
CA LEU A 1023 -23.39 -27.37 -0.81
C LEU A 1023 -23.00 -28.67 -1.53
N GLU A 1024 -23.07 -29.80 -0.82
CA GLU A 1024 -22.71 -31.13 -1.36
C GLU A 1024 -23.95 -32.02 -1.41
N VAL A 1025 -24.20 -32.67 -2.54
CA VAL A 1025 -25.25 -33.69 -2.69
C VAL A 1025 -24.65 -35.07 -2.86
N GLU A 1026 -25.29 -36.07 -2.26
CA GLU A 1026 -24.84 -37.47 -2.21
C GLU A 1026 -26.02 -38.43 -2.41
N SER A 1027 -25.85 -39.47 -3.23
CA SER A 1027 -26.85 -40.52 -3.45
C SER A 1027 -26.21 -41.87 -3.82
N GLY A 1028 -25.86 -42.66 -2.80
CA GLY A 1028 -24.92 -43.76 -2.94
C GLY A 1028 -23.51 -43.21 -3.19
N ASP A 1029 -22.77 -43.82 -4.11
CA ASP A 1029 -21.43 -43.34 -4.49
C ASP A 1029 -21.44 -42.10 -5.40
N LEU A 1030 -22.62 -41.67 -5.88
CA LEU A 1030 -22.76 -40.47 -6.71
C LEU A 1030 -22.73 -39.22 -5.84
N ARG A 1031 -21.89 -38.24 -6.20
CA ARG A 1031 -21.75 -36.96 -5.49
C ARG A 1031 -21.62 -35.78 -6.46
N ASP A 1032 -22.00 -34.58 -6.01
CA ASP A 1032 -21.72 -33.32 -6.71
C ASP A 1032 -21.71 -32.13 -5.73
N ARG A 1033 -21.13 -30.99 -6.14
CA ARG A 1033 -20.95 -29.79 -5.30
C ARG A 1033 -21.31 -28.49 -6.02
N ALA A 1034 -21.89 -27.56 -5.28
CA ALA A 1034 -22.04 -26.16 -5.64
C ALA A 1034 -21.59 -25.27 -4.47
N TYR A 1035 -21.34 -23.99 -4.74
CA TYR A 1035 -20.88 -23.03 -3.74
C TYR A 1035 -21.72 -21.77 -3.77
N VAL A 1036 -22.06 -21.26 -2.59
CA VAL A 1036 -22.82 -20.01 -2.43
C VAL A 1036 -22.13 -19.13 -1.40
N GLY A 1037 -22.25 -17.81 -1.50
CA GLY A 1037 -21.58 -16.92 -0.54
C GLY A 1037 -21.89 -15.45 -0.74
N VAL A 1038 -21.25 -14.60 0.06
CA VAL A 1038 -21.31 -13.15 -0.09
C VAL A 1038 -19.95 -12.48 -0.15
N SER A 1039 -19.84 -11.41 -0.94
CA SER A 1039 -18.70 -10.50 -1.02
C SER A 1039 -19.18 -9.06 -0.83
N ARG A 1040 -18.29 -8.15 -0.42
CA ARG A 1040 -18.58 -6.70 -0.40
C ARG A 1040 -18.51 -6.06 -1.79
N ALA A 1041 -17.82 -6.72 -2.72
CA ALA A 1041 -17.62 -6.25 -4.09
C ALA A 1041 -18.53 -6.96 -5.11
N ALA A 1042 -19.43 -7.82 -4.65
CA ALA A 1042 -20.41 -8.51 -5.49
C ALA A 1042 -21.68 -7.66 -5.71
N THR A 1043 -22.38 -7.91 -6.82
CA THR A 1043 -23.66 -7.33 -7.22
C THR A 1043 -24.80 -8.36 -7.16
N LEU A 1044 -26.04 -7.96 -7.47
CA LEU A 1044 -27.17 -8.89 -7.61
C LEU A 1044 -27.29 -9.50 -9.02
N GLY A 1045 -26.47 -9.03 -9.96
CA GLY A 1045 -26.38 -9.55 -11.32
C GLY A 1045 -25.27 -10.58 -11.46
N TYR A 1046 -24.92 -10.92 -12.70
CA TYR A 1046 -23.75 -11.76 -12.98
C TYR A 1046 -22.45 -11.03 -12.65
N ASP A 1047 -21.71 -11.55 -11.67
CA ASP A 1047 -20.38 -11.07 -11.31
C ASP A 1047 -19.29 -11.94 -11.93
N ARG A 1048 -18.70 -11.44 -13.00
CA ARG A 1048 -17.63 -12.09 -13.77
C ARG A 1048 -16.40 -12.54 -12.94
N GLU A 1049 -16.15 -11.93 -11.78
CA GLU A 1049 -15.04 -12.32 -10.88
C GLU A 1049 -15.41 -13.45 -9.90
N TYR A 1050 -16.70 -13.66 -9.62
CA TYR A 1050 -17.15 -14.52 -8.52
C TYR A 1050 -18.06 -15.67 -8.98
N ASP A 1051 -18.83 -15.49 -10.05
CA ASP A 1051 -19.82 -16.46 -10.53
C ASP A 1051 -19.26 -17.37 -11.61
N LEU A 1052 -19.35 -18.69 -11.40
CA LEU A 1052 -18.75 -19.69 -12.30
C LEU A 1052 -19.84 -20.61 -12.87
N LEU A 1053 -19.93 -20.68 -14.20
CA LEU A 1053 -20.77 -21.64 -14.92
C LEU A 1053 -20.41 -23.09 -14.52
N LYS A 1054 -21.41 -23.96 -14.43
CA LYS A 1054 -21.24 -25.36 -14.03
C LYS A 1054 -21.03 -26.29 -15.24
N PRO A 1055 -20.04 -27.19 -15.23
CA PRO A 1055 -19.91 -28.22 -16.25
C PRO A 1055 -21.11 -29.18 -16.29
N PRO A 1056 -21.37 -29.87 -17.42
CA PRO A 1056 -22.44 -30.86 -17.53
C PRO A 1056 -22.25 -32.03 -16.56
N PRO A 1057 -23.31 -32.78 -16.19
CA PRO A 1057 -23.18 -34.01 -15.43
C PRO A 1057 -22.34 -35.08 -16.16
N VAL A 1058 -21.80 -36.04 -15.40
CA VAL A 1058 -20.87 -37.06 -15.91
C VAL A 1058 -21.52 -38.45 -15.95
N GLY A 1059 -21.58 -39.04 -17.14
CA GLY A 1059 -22.09 -40.40 -17.36
C GLY A 1059 -23.62 -40.49 -17.45
N SER A 1060 -24.12 -41.72 -17.60
CA SER A 1060 -25.57 -42.01 -17.74
C SER A 1060 -26.33 -42.04 -16.40
N GLU A 1061 -25.62 -42.18 -15.28
CA GLU A 1061 -26.18 -42.04 -13.94
C GLU A 1061 -25.46 -40.93 -13.16
N TYR A 1062 -26.23 -40.00 -12.60
CA TYR A 1062 -25.70 -38.85 -11.88
C TYR A 1062 -26.66 -38.35 -10.79
N VAL A 1063 -26.07 -37.64 -9.82
CA VAL A 1063 -26.73 -36.60 -9.01
C VAL A 1063 -26.02 -35.29 -9.34
N HIS A 1064 -26.76 -34.19 -9.44
CA HIS A 1064 -26.25 -32.90 -9.89
C HIS A 1064 -26.86 -31.77 -9.04
N ILE A 1065 -26.06 -30.82 -8.59
CA ILE A 1065 -26.52 -29.62 -7.86
C ILE A 1065 -26.10 -28.35 -8.60
N SER A 1066 -27.06 -27.47 -8.90
CA SER A 1066 -26.79 -26.28 -9.70
C SER A 1066 -27.62 -25.06 -9.30
N LEU A 1067 -27.12 -23.89 -9.67
CA LEU A 1067 -27.68 -22.57 -9.39
C LEU A 1067 -28.22 -21.98 -10.71
N PRO A 1068 -29.50 -22.17 -11.06
CA PRO A 1068 -30.04 -21.64 -12.32
C PRO A 1068 -30.24 -20.12 -12.23
N ARG A 1069 -29.62 -19.38 -13.15
CA ARG A 1069 -29.71 -17.91 -13.22
C ARG A 1069 -30.21 -17.53 -14.62
N LEU A 1070 -31.52 -17.69 -14.82
CA LEU A 1070 -32.18 -17.56 -16.13
C LEU A 1070 -32.58 -16.11 -16.49
N THR A 1071 -32.25 -15.14 -15.63
CA THR A 1071 -32.62 -13.72 -15.76
C THR A 1071 -31.42 -12.81 -16.01
N TRP A 1072 -30.21 -13.37 -16.12
CA TRP A 1072 -28.95 -12.63 -16.30
C TRP A 1072 -28.63 -12.30 -17.77
N GLY A 1073 -29.65 -12.03 -18.60
CA GLY A 1073 -29.47 -11.61 -19.99
C GLY A 1073 -28.64 -12.61 -20.81
N GLU A 1074 -27.61 -12.11 -21.51
CA GLU A 1074 -26.67 -12.93 -22.29
C GLU A 1074 -25.84 -13.92 -21.44
N GLN A 1075 -25.75 -13.67 -20.13
CA GLN A 1075 -25.05 -14.52 -19.16
C GLN A 1075 -26.04 -15.46 -18.44
N SER A 1076 -27.25 -15.62 -18.96
CA SER A 1076 -28.22 -16.57 -18.40
C SER A 1076 -27.72 -18.02 -18.54
N GLY A 1077 -27.73 -18.77 -17.43
CA GLY A 1077 -27.12 -20.10 -17.44
C GLY A 1077 -27.29 -20.90 -16.15
N VAL A 1078 -26.54 -21.99 -16.08
CA VAL A 1078 -26.51 -22.94 -14.95
C VAL A 1078 -25.17 -22.79 -14.25
N TYR A 1079 -25.18 -22.31 -13.01
CA TYR A 1079 -23.99 -21.94 -12.26
C TYR A 1079 -23.63 -22.98 -11.19
N GLY A 1080 -22.33 -23.09 -10.91
CA GLY A 1080 -21.75 -23.92 -9.84
C GLY A 1080 -21.22 -23.09 -8.67
N VAL A 1081 -21.03 -21.78 -8.89
CA VAL A 1081 -20.70 -20.78 -7.86
C VAL A 1081 -21.58 -19.55 -8.11
N ASP A 1082 -22.19 -19.03 -7.04
CA ASP A 1082 -22.93 -17.76 -6.99
C ASP A 1082 -22.53 -16.99 -5.72
N ILE A 1083 -21.97 -15.79 -5.87
CA ILE A 1083 -21.59 -14.91 -4.76
C ILE A 1083 -22.35 -13.59 -4.82
N GLN A 1084 -23.20 -13.32 -3.83
CA GLN A 1084 -24.07 -12.14 -3.78
C GLN A 1084 -23.48 -10.99 -2.93
N PRO A 1085 -24.08 -9.78 -2.91
CA PRO A 1085 -23.64 -8.71 -2.06
C PRO A 1085 -23.93 -9.04 -0.59
N ALA A 1086 -23.06 -8.59 0.33
CA ALA A 1086 -23.15 -8.85 1.76
C ALA A 1086 -24.33 -8.14 2.48
N THR A 1087 -25.56 -8.52 2.12
CA THR A 1087 -26.83 -8.00 2.65
C THR A 1087 -27.54 -8.99 3.57
N ARG A 1088 -28.49 -8.52 4.37
CA ARG A 1088 -29.36 -9.38 5.20
C ARG A 1088 -30.51 -10.05 4.43
N SER A 1089 -30.64 -9.74 3.14
CA SER A 1089 -31.66 -10.25 2.21
C SER A 1089 -31.08 -11.19 1.13
N ALA A 1090 -29.78 -11.46 1.18
CA ALA A 1090 -29.13 -12.41 0.27
C ALA A 1090 -29.78 -13.79 0.38
N ASN A 1091 -30.07 -14.39 -0.78
CA ASN A 1091 -30.74 -15.68 -0.87
C ASN A 1091 -30.38 -16.38 -2.19
N TRP A 1092 -30.21 -17.71 -2.13
CA TRP A 1092 -29.76 -18.51 -3.26
C TRP A 1092 -30.76 -19.60 -3.56
N GLU A 1093 -31.44 -19.51 -4.71
CA GLU A 1093 -32.22 -20.62 -5.23
C GLU A 1093 -31.31 -21.58 -6.01
N PHE A 1094 -31.43 -22.88 -5.71
CA PHE A 1094 -30.66 -23.95 -6.34
C PHE A 1094 -31.53 -25.19 -6.56
N VAL A 1095 -31.07 -26.04 -7.47
CA VAL A 1095 -31.78 -27.24 -7.94
C VAL A 1095 -30.90 -28.45 -7.70
N VAL A 1096 -31.51 -29.55 -7.29
CA VAL A 1096 -30.88 -30.87 -7.25
C VAL A 1096 -31.60 -31.78 -8.25
N GLU A 1097 -30.84 -32.35 -9.17
CA GLU A 1097 -31.32 -33.20 -10.27
C GLU A 1097 -30.66 -34.59 -10.19
N THR A 1098 -31.44 -35.63 -10.45
CA THR A 1098 -30.97 -37.02 -10.55
C THR A 1098 -31.43 -37.65 -11.85
N SER A 1099 -30.58 -38.47 -12.47
CA SER A 1099 -30.90 -39.22 -13.69
C SER A 1099 -32.03 -40.27 -13.54
N GLN A 1100 -32.49 -40.49 -12.31
CA GLN A 1100 -33.59 -41.40 -11.94
C GLN A 1100 -34.61 -40.63 -11.08
N PRO A 1101 -35.92 -40.87 -11.25
CA PRO A 1101 -36.97 -40.22 -10.46
C PRO A 1101 -37.09 -40.82 -9.04
N ASN A 1102 -37.64 -40.05 -8.10
CA ASN A 1102 -37.89 -40.48 -6.71
C ASN A 1102 -36.64 -40.99 -5.95
N ARG A 1103 -35.45 -40.55 -6.36
CA ARG A 1103 -34.17 -41.02 -5.81
C ARG A 1103 -33.91 -40.32 -4.48
N GLU A 1104 -33.42 -41.06 -3.50
CA GLU A 1104 -33.04 -40.52 -2.19
C GLU A 1104 -31.70 -39.81 -2.27
N VAL A 1105 -31.66 -38.56 -1.81
CA VAL A 1105 -30.48 -37.68 -1.89
C VAL A 1105 -30.28 -37.02 -0.53
N THR A 1106 -29.02 -36.96 -0.08
CA THR A 1106 -28.62 -36.21 1.11
C THR A 1106 -27.85 -34.96 0.70
N LEU A 1107 -28.36 -33.79 1.10
CA LEU A 1107 -27.66 -32.51 1.02
C LEU A 1107 -26.85 -32.28 2.30
N ARG A 1108 -25.61 -31.83 2.18
CA ARG A 1108 -24.67 -31.56 3.28
C ARG A 1108 -24.01 -30.19 3.10
N TRP A 1109 -23.57 -29.59 4.21
CA TRP A 1109 -22.89 -28.29 4.24
C TRP A 1109 -21.71 -28.30 5.23
N PRO A 1110 -20.59 -28.96 4.88
CA PRO A 1110 -19.54 -29.34 5.84
C PRO A 1110 -18.80 -28.15 6.48
N ASP A 1111 -18.79 -26.99 5.84
CA ASP A 1111 -18.06 -25.79 6.25
C ASP A 1111 -18.89 -24.74 7.01
N VAL A 1112 -20.19 -24.99 7.27
CA VAL A 1112 -21.09 -24.03 7.94
C VAL A 1112 -20.56 -23.49 9.28
N GLN A 1113 -19.84 -24.31 10.05
CA GLN A 1113 -19.32 -23.91 11.36
C GLN A 1113 -18.20 -22.87 11.25
N GLN A 1114 -17.53 -22.79 10.10
CA GLN A 1114 -16.47 -21.83 9.79
C GLN A 1114 -17.03 -20.46 9.37
N LEU A 1115 -18.32 -20.36 9.03
CA LEU A 1115 -18.95 -19.10 8.64
C LEU A 1115 -18.98 -18.08 9.79
N PRO A 1116 -18.97 -16.76 9.50
CA PRO A 1116 -19.14 -15.72 10.53
C PRO A 1116 -20.48 -15.84 11.28
N ARG A 1117 -20.53 -15.46 12.57
CA ARG A 1117 -21.77 -15.52 13.39
C ARG A 1117 -22.95 -14.70 12.83
N SER A 1118 -22.70 -13.76 11.92
CA SER A 1118 -23.72 -13.00 11.18
C SER A 1118 -24.38 -13.82 10.06
N ALA A 1119 -23.72 -14.84 9.52
CA ALA A 1119 -24.29 -15.80 8.57
C ALA A 1119 -25.20 -16.78 9.33
N ASN A 1120 -26.49 -16.47 9.31
CA ASN A 1120 -27.56 -17.23 9.96
C ASN A 1120 -28.44 -17.81 8.85
N LEU A 1121 -28.04 -18.96 8.31
CA LEU A 1121 -28.63 -19.51 7.09
C LEU A 1121 -29.72 -20.54 7.40
N VAL A 1122 -30.84 -20.47 6.67
CA VAL A 1122 -31.93 -21.44 6.70
C VAL A 1122 -32.12 -22.01 5.30
N LEU A 1123 -32.07 -23.33 5.18
CA LEU A 1123 -32.49 -24.07 4.00
C LEU A 1123 -34.01 -24.17 3.99
N VAL A 1124 -34.61 -23.94 2.83
CA VAL A 1124 -36.03 -24.16 2.57
C VAL A 1124 -36.16 -25.12 1.39
N ASN A 1125 -36.83 -26.24 1.61
CA ASN A 1125 -37.29 -27.11 0.52
C ASN A 1125 -38.53 -26.46 -0.10
N LEU A 1126 -38.44 -26.05 -1.37
CA LEU A 1126 -39.54 -25.35 -2.04
C LEU A 1126 -40.67 -26.30 -2.50
N ASP A 1127 -40.39 -27.61 -2.55
CA ASP A 1127 -41.37 -28.63 -2.93
C ASP A 1127 -42.26 -29.05 -1.74
N THR A 1128 -41.73 -28.99 -0.50
CA THR A 1128 -42.45 -29.41 0.73
C THR A 1128 -42.72 -28.28 1.72
N GLY A 1129 -42.05 -27.13 1.60
CA GLY A 1129 -42.07 -26.04 2.57
C GLY A 1129 -41.21 -26.27 3.83
N GLU A 1130 -40.55 -27.43 3.97
CA GLU A 1130 -39.73 -27.73 5.14
C GLU A 1130 -38.53 -26.77 5.29
N ARG A 1131 -38.24 -26.38 6.53
CA ARG A 1131 -37.14 -25.47 6.88
C ARG A 1131 -36.11 -26.15 7.78
N ARG A 1132 -34.82 -25.87 7.58
CA ARG A 1132 -33.70 -26.36 8.40
C ARG A 1132 -32.65 -25.27 8.62
N TYR A 1133 -32.28 -25.00 9.87
CA TYR A 1133 -31.23 -24.04 10.21
C TYR A 1133 -29.84 -24.68 10.19
N LEU A 1134 -28.95 -24.19 9.33
CA LEU A 1134 -27.73 -24.91 8.96
C LEU A 1134 -26.69 -24.98 10.09
N ARG A 1135 -26.71 -24.09 11.09
CA ARG A 1135 -25.69 -24.13 12.17
C ARG A 1135 -25.88 -25.27 13.17
N THR A 1136 -27.06 -25.86 13.24
CA THR A 1136 -27.43 -26.89 14.23
C THR A 1136 -27.91 -28.20 13.60
N THR A 1137 -28.24 -28.17 12.31
CA THR A 1137 -28.46 -29.35 11.47
C THR A 1137 -27.29 -29.46 10.49
N GLY A 1138 -26.67 -30.63 10.30
CA GLY A 1138 -25.47 -30.78 9.45
C GLY A 1138 -25.73 -31.34 8.04
N ALA A 1139 -26.93 -31.84 7.81
CA ALA A 1139 -27.38 -32.44 6.57
C ALA A 1139 -28.93 -32.45 6.51
N TYR A 1140 -29.47 -32.65 5.31
CA TYR A 1140 -30.90 -32.86 5.07
C TYR A 1140 -31.09 -33.93 3.98
N THR A 1141 -31.81 -35.00 4.30
CA THR A 1141 -32.10 -36.11 3.37
C THR A 1141 -33.54 -35.99 2.88
N PHE A 1142 -33.73 -36.12 1.57
CA PHE A 1142 -35.01 -36.00 0.89
C PHE A 1142 -35.09 -36.98 -0.29
N ARG A 1143 -36.24 -37.03 -0.98
CA ARG A 1143 -36.39 -37.74 -2.25
C ARG A 1143 -36.71 -36.76 -3.36
N THR A 1144 -36.07 -36.90 -4.51
CA THR A 1144 -36.34 -36.04 -5.68
C THR A 1144 -37.77 -36.25 -6.20
N GLY A 1145 -38.33 -35.26 -6.89
CA GLY A 1145 -39.68 -35.37 -7.45
C GLY A 1145 -39.80 -36.42 -8.56
N ALA A 1146 -41.01 -36.57 -9.10
CA ALA A 1146 -41.32 -37.52 -10.18
C ALA A 1146 -40.51 -37.30 -11.47
N ASN A 1147 -39.94 -36.10 -11.67
CA ASN A 1147 -39.07 -35.76 -12.80
C ASN A 1147 -37.57 -35.86 -12.45
N GLY A 1148 -37.20 -36.42 -11.28
CA GLY A 1148 -35.81 -36.46 -10.80
C GLY A 1148 -35.28 -35.13 -10.26
N VAL A 1149 -36.13 -34.10 -10.16
CA VAL A 1149 -35.74 -32.73 -9.77
C VAL A 1149 -36.37 -32.34 -8.44
N SER A 1150 -35.62 -31.63 -7.60
CA SER A 1150 -36.11 -30.90 -6.42
C SER A 1150 -35.51 -29.50 -6.29
N ARG A 1151 -36.26 -28.58 -5.70
CA ARG A 1151 -35.92 -27.15 -5.65
C ARG A 1151 -35.73 -26.65 -4.22
N PHE A 1152 -34.72 -25.82 -4.02
CA PHE A 1152 -34.33 -25.31 -2.72
C PHE A 1152 -34.03 -23.82 -2.77
N ARG A 1153 -34.26 -23.14 -1.64
CA ARG A 1153 -33.75 -21.80 -1.39
C ARG A 1153 -32.96 -21.76 -0.09
N LEU A 1154 -31.80 -21.12 -0.12
CA LEU A 1154 -31.04 -20.78 1.08
C LEU A 1154 -31.30 -19.31 1.42
N GLU A 1155 -31.77 -19.04 2.64
CA GLU A 1155 -32.20 -17.71 3.10
C GLU A 1155 -31.36 -17.22 4.28
N MET A 1156 -31.07 -15.92 4.34
CA MET A 1156 -30.57 -15.27 5.56
C MET A 1156 -31.71 -15.05 6.56
N ALA A 1157 -31.63 -15.68 7.73
CA ALA A 1157 -32.57 -15.47 8.83
C ALA A 1157 -32.48 -14.04 9.38
N SER A 1158 -33.64 -13.39 9.54
CA SER A 1158 -33.73 -12.07 10.17
C SER A 1158 -33.36 -12.13 11.65
N SER A 1159 -32.97 -11.00 12.24
CA SER A 1159 -32.62 -10.94 13.67
C SER A 1159 -33.80 -11.22 14.61
N SER A 1160 -35.04 -11.09 14.12
CA SER A 1160 -36.26 -11.49 14.82
C SER A 1160 -36.62 -12.96 14.60
N GLY A 1161 -36.22 -13.56 13.47
CA GLY A 1161 -36.38 -14.99 13.17
C GLY A 1161 -35.35 -15.91 13.88
N LEU A 1162 -34.47 -15.34 14.71
CA LEU A 1162 -33.53 -16.10 15.53
C LEU A 1162 -34.13 -16.42 16.91
N LEU A 1163 -34.14 -17.71 17.26
CA LEU A 1163 -34.51 -18.20 18.58
C LEU A 1163 -33.49 -17.71 19.63
N ARG A 1164 -33.98 -17.00 20.64
CA ARG A 1164 -33.21 -16.47 21.77
C ARG A 1164 -33.98 -16.68 23.06
N ILE A 1165 -33.24 -16.87 24.14
CA ILE A 1165 -33.74 -16.83 25.51
C ILE A 1165 -33.24 -15.50 26.09
N GLN A 1166 -34.16 -14.68 26.59
CA GLN A 1166 -33.91 -13.32 27.09
C GLN A 1166 -34.51 -13.15 28.50
N GLN A 1167 -34.11 -12.11 29.22
CA GLN A 1167 -34.68 -11.74 30.53
C GLN A 1167 -34.77 -12.91 31.53
N VAL A 1168 -33.72 -13.75 31.62
CA VAL A 1168 -33.70 -14.84 32.60
C VAL A 1168 -33.64 -14.25 34.01
N GLN A 1169 -34.68 -14.46 34.79
CA GLN A 1169 -34.82 -14.00 36.17
C GLN A 1169 -35.14 -15.18 37.08
N VAL A 1170 -34.62 -15.13 38.31
CA VAL A 1170 -34.83 -16.18 39.32
C VAL A 1170 -35.36 -15.51 40.59
N ASN A 1171 -36.66 -15.64 40.81
CA ASN A 1171 -37.36 -15.03 41.93
C ASN A 1171 -37.58 -16.07 43.03
N SER A 1172 -37.08 -15.80 44.24
CA SER A 1172 -37.22 -16.70 45.39
C SER A 1172 -38.36 -16.21 46.28
N GLY A 1173 -39.36 -17.06 46.53
CA GLY A 1173 -40.58 -16.73 47.27
C GLY A 1173 -40.46 -16.90 48.78
N ARG A 1174 -41.61 -16.87 49.49
CA ARG A 1174 -41.70 -17.34 50.88
C ARG A 1174 -41.87 -18.86 50.89
N GLY A 1175 -40.95 -19.56 51.56
CA GLY A 1175 -40.77 -21.02 51.43
C GLY A 1175 -39.72 -21.36 50.37
N ASN A 1176 -39.29 -22.63 50.27
CA ASN A 1176 -38.19 -23.08 49.38
C ASN A 1176 -38.58 -23.12 47.89
N GLN A 1177 -39.38 -22.15 47.43
CA GLN A 1177 -39.94 -22.08 46.09
C GLN A 1177 -39.22 -21.01 45.27
N HIS A 1178 -38.58 -21.42 44.18
CA HIS A 1178 -37.83 -20.58 43.26
C HIS A 1178 -38.51 -20.60 41.88
N THR A 1179 -38.94 -19.44 41.39
CA THR A 1179 -39.54 -19.29 40.06
C THR A 1179 -38.52 -18.74 39.08
N ILE A 1180 -38.22 -19.54 38.04
CA ILE A 1180 -37.37 -19.19 36.91
C ILE A 1180 -38.28 -18.63 35.82
N ALA A 1181 -38.17 -17.33 35.52
CA ALA A 1181 -38.86 -16.69 34.41
C ALA A 1181 -37.87 -16.35 33.29
N PHE A 1182 -38.29 -16.47 32.04
CA PHE A 1182 -37.50 -16.12 30.86
C PHE A 1182 -38.39 -15.84 29.65
N GLN A 1183 -37.92 -15.05 28.70
CA GLN A 1183 -38.63 -14.71 27.47
C GLN A 1183 -38.04 -15.47 26.27
N LEU A 1184 -38.90 -16.09 25.47
CA LEU A 1184 -38.56 -16.68 24.17
C LEU A 1184 -38.94 -15.73 23.02
N THR A 1185 -38.05 -15.59 22.04
CA THR A 1185 -38.34 -14.83 20.80
C THR A 1185 -39.09 -15.63 19.73
N GLY A 1186 -39.18 -16.96 19.87
CA GLY A 1186 -39.80 -17.85 18.89
C GLY A 1186 -40.37 -19.10 19.57
N ASP A 1187 -41.27 -19.80 18.87
CA ASP A 1187 -41.88 -21.05 19.34
C ASP A 1187 -40.82 -22.17 19.36
N ALA A 1188 -40.75 -22.90 20.48
CA ALA A 1188 -39.70 -23.89 20.72
C ALA A 1188 -40.08 -24.93 21.78
N THR A 1189 -39.52 -26.13 21.65
CA THR A 1189 -39.46 -27.12 22.73
C THR A 1189 -38.39 -26.68 23.73
N VAL A 1190 -38.81 -26.37 24.95
CA VAL A 1190 -37.92 -25.88 26.02
C VAL A 1190 -37.73 -26.91 27.11
N GLN A 1191 -36.46 -27.10 27.47
CA GLN A 1191 -35.99 -27.87 28.59
C GLN A 1191 -35.39 -26.91 29.64
N VAL A 1192 -35.77 -27.08 30.92
CA VAL A 1192 -35.18 -26.33 32.05
C VAL A 1192 -34.61 -27.33 33.05
N ASN A 1193 -33.30 -27.26 33.26
CA ASN A 1193 -32.52 -28.14 34.12
C ASN A 1193 -31.94 -27.35 35.30
N ILE A 1194 -31.92 -27.94 36.49
CA ILE A 1194 -31.08 -27.50 37.62
C ILE A 1194 -29.85 -28.40 37.65
N LEU A 1195 -28.66 -27.78 37.77
CA LEU A 1195 -27.38 -28.45 37.78
C LEU A 1195 -26.61 -28.17 39.08
N SER A 1196 -25.89 -29.18 39.54
CA SER A 1196 -24.87 -29.08 40.59
C SER A 1196 -23.56 -29.66 40.07
N GLY A 1197 -22.48 -28.88 40.13
CA GLY A 1197 -21.17 -29.27 39.60
C GLY A 1197 -21.20 -29.71 38.12
N GLY A 1198 -22.12 -29.15 37.31
CA GLY A 1198 -22.31 -29.51 35.91
C GLY A 1198 -23.14 -30.78 35.64
N LYS A 1199 -23.65 -31.47 36.67
CA LYS A 1199 -24.60 -32.59 36.52
C LYS A 1199 -26.03 -32.14 36.74
N VAL A 1200 -26.95 -32.56 35.88
CA VAL A 1200 -28.39 -32.31 36.06
C VAL A 1200 -28.89 -33.05 37.30
N VAL A 1201 -29.40 -32.31 38.28
CA VAL A 1201 -29.98 -32.84 39.54
C VAL A 1201 -31.51 -32.80 39.55
N ARG A 1202 -32.13 -31.96 38.71
CA ARG A 1202 -33.58 -31.88 38.51
C ARG A 1202 -33.88 -31.37 37.09
N GLN A 1203 -34.85 -31.95 36.41
CA GLN A 1203 -35.49 -31.34 35.24
C GLN A 1203 -36.86 -30.78 35.66
N LEU A 1204 -37.09 -29.50 35.38
CA LEU A 1204 -38.33 -28.79 35.75
C LEU A 1204 -39.34 -28.77 34.60
N LEU A 1205 -38.86 -28.69 33.36
CA LEU A 1205 -39.66 -28.53 32.16
C LEU A 1205 -39.02 -29.30 31.01
N HIS A 1206 -39.85 -29.92 30.17
CA HIS A 1206 -39.47 -30.40 28.83
C HIS A 1206 -40.73 -30.51 27.96
N GLN A 1207 -41.11 -29.42 27.29
CA GLN A 1207 -42.34 -29.36 26.48
C GLN A 1207 -42.26 -28.31 25.36
N ALA A 1208 -43.12 -28.44 24.34
CA ALA A 1208 -43.35 -27.39 23.36
C ALA A 1208 -43.98 -26.14 24.00
N THR A 1209 -43.44 -24.96 23.69
CA THR A 1209 -43.88 -23.66 24.20
C THR A 1209 -43.90 -22.63 23.07
N ARG A 1210 -44.78 -21.63 23.19
CA ARG A 1210 -44.82 -20.50 22.25
C ARG A 1210 -43.85 -19.40 22.66
N SER A 1211 -43.53 -18.53 21.70
CA SER A 1211 -42.89 -17.23 21.91
C SER A 1211 -43.60 -16.41 23.01
N GLY A 1212 -42.84 -15.59 23.74
CA GLY A 1212 -43.32 -14.84 24.90
C GLY A 1212 -42.66 -15.25 26.22
N VAL A 1213 -43.23 -14.80 27.35
CA VAL A 1213 -42.72 -15.08 28.69
C VAL A 1213 -43.11 -16.50 29.12
N GLN A 1214 -42.12 -17.26 29.56
CA GLN A 1214 -42.23 -18.61 30.09
C GLN A 1214 -41.76 -18.64 31.54
N GLN A 1215 -42.31 -19.56 32.32
CA GLN A 1215 -41.91 -19.77 33.72
C GLN A 1215 -41.84 -21.25 34.08
N ALA A 1216 -40.87 -21.60 34.91
CA ALA A 1216 -40.75 -22.90 35.57
C ALA A 1216 -40.51 -22.67 37.06
N THR A 1217 -41.01 -23.57 37.91
CA THR A 1217 -40.87 -23.43 39.37
C THR A 1217 -40.16 -24.65 39.95
N TRP A 1218 -39.27 -24.39 40.91
CA TRP A 1218 -38.50 -25.38 41.65
C TRP A 1218 -38.78 -25.27 43.15
N ASP A 1219 -38.71 -26.39 43.85
CA ASP A 1219 -39.06 -26.59 45.26
C ASP A 1219 -37.82 -26.90 46.14
N GLY A 1220 -36.62 -26.68 45.60
CA GLY A 1220 -35.36 -27.00 46.27
C GLY A 1220 -35.02 -28.50 46.33
N ARG A 1221 -35.72 -29.35 45.56
CA ARG A 1221 -35.54 -30.82 45.60
C ARG A 1221 -34.93 -31.40 44.32
N ASP A 1222 -34.26 -32.54 44.44
CA ASP A 1222 -33.72 -33.29 43.31
C ASP A 1222 -34.82 -34.06 42.54
N GLN A 1223 -34.45 -34.79 41.48
CA GLN A 1223 -35.38 -35.58 40.68
C GLN A 1223 -36.14 -36.66 41.48
N SER A 1224 -35.58 -37.13 42.61
CA SER A 1224 -36.21 -38.12 43.51
C SER A 1224 -37.10 -37.49 44.59
N GLY A 1225 -37.12 -36.16 44.70
CA GLY A 1225 -37.88 -35.42 45.71
C GLY A 1225 -37.14 -35.22 47.03
N VAL A 1226 -35.84 -35.53 47.09
CA VAL A 1226 -35.01 -35.26 48.28
C VAL A 1226 -34.60 -33.79 48.28
N ALA A 1227 -34.65 -33.14 49.44
CA ALA A 1227 -34.23 -31.75 49.59
C ALA A 1227 -32.73 -31.62 49.36
N LEU A 1228 -32.34 -30.74 48.44
CA LEU A 1228 -30.94 -30.47 48.13
C LEU A 1228 -30.31 -29.58 49.22
N PRO A 1229 -29.00 -29.74 49.51
CA PRO A 1229 -28.33 -28.96 50.55
C PRO A 1229 -28.18 -27.48 50.15
N PRO A 1230 -28.08 -26.55 51.12
CA PRO A 1230 -27.73 -25.16 50.83
C PRO A 1230 -26.40 -25.06 50.06
N GLY A 1231 -26.38 -24.29 48.98
CA GLY A 1231 -25.26 -24.27 48.03
C GLY A 1231 -25.57 -23.54 46.73
N ALA A 1232 -24.56 -23.44 45.86
CA ALA A 1232 -24.69 -22.84 44.54
C ALA A 1232 -25.14 -23.87 43.50
N TYR A 1233 -26.19 -23.54 42.75
CA TYR A 1233 -26.76 -24.31 41.66
C TYR A 1233 -26.79 -23.46 40.38
N THR A 1234 -26.77 -24.11 39.23
CA THR A 1234 -26.91 -23.45 37.93
C THR A 1234 -28.20 -23.91 37.28
N ILE A 1235 -29.05 -22.98 36.85
CA ILE A 1235 -30.16 -23.25 35.94
C ILE A 1235 -29.61 -23.26 34.52
N GLU A 1236 -29.90 -24.29 33.73
CA GLU A 1236 -29.73 -24.30 32.27
C GLU A 1236 -31.12 -24.29 31.61
N ILE A 1237 -31.34 -23.35 30.70
CA ILE A 1237 -32.52 -23.29 29.83
C ILE A 1237 -32.03 -23.61 28.42
N ARG A 1238 -32.60 -24.64 27.79
CA ARG A 1238 -32.31 -25.04 26.41
C ARG A 1238 -33.60 -25.04 25.60
N ALA A 1239 -33.66 -24.21 24.57
CA ALA A 1239 -34.80 -24.11 23.65
C ALA A 1239 -34.41 -24.64 22.26
N VAL A 1240 -35.29 -25.42 21.62
CA VAL A 1240 -35.11 -25.94 20.26
C VAL A 1240 -36.37 -25.68 19.43
N SER A 1241 -36.25 -24.93 18.33
CA SER A 1241 -37.35 -24.67 17.39
C SER A 1241 -37.52 -25.80 16.36
N GLU A 1242 -38.64 -25.78 15.64
CA GLU A 1242 -39.00 -26.79 14.62
C GLU A 1242 -38.04 -26.82 13.41
N ASP A 1243 -37.52 -25.66 12.99
CA ASP A 1243 -36.46 -25.54 11.98
C ASP A 1243 -35.07 -25.94 12.53
N GLY A 1244 -34.99 -26.31 13.81
CA GLY A 1244 -33.80 -26.88 14.44
C GLY A 1244 -32.87 -25.88 15.11
N GLN A 1245 -33.20 -24.58 15.21
CA GLN A 1245 -32.37 -23.61 15.95
C GLN A 1245 -32.29 -24.00 17.43
N VAL A 1246 -31.13 -23.79 18.06
CA VAL A 1246 -30.91 -24.11 19.47
C VAL A 1246 -30.43 -22.87 20.22
N ALA A 1247 -31.22 -22.39 21.18
CA ALA A 1247 -30.82 -21.36 22.11
C ALA A 1247 -30.49 -21.98 23.48
N ARG A 1248 -29.49 -21.43 24.17
CA ARG A 1248 -29.18 -21.79 25.57
C ARG A 1248 -28.96 -20.53 26.40
N ALA A 1249 -29.40 -20.56 27.65
CA ALA A 1249 -29.06 -19.56 28.65
C ALA A 1249 -28.82 -20.25 30.00
N THR A 1250 -27.98 -19.67 30.84
CA THR A 1250 -27.73 -20.13 32.20
C THR A 1250 -27.90 -19.00 33.21
N ALA A 1251 -28.33 -19.34 34.42
CA ALA A 1251 -28.45 -18.40 35.54
C ALA A 1251 -28.00 -19.06 36.85
N PRO A 1252 -27.24 -18.36 37.71
CA PRO A 1252 -26.90 -18.87 39.03
C PRO A 1252 -28.10 -18.78 39.98
N LEU A 1253 -28.20 -19.73 40.89
CA LEU A 1253 -29.15 -19.73 42.00
C LEU A 1253 -28.45 -20.25 43.26
N ILE A 1254 -28.51 -19.49 44.35
CA ILE A 1254 -28.01 -19.93 45.66
C ILE A 1254 -29.20 -20.43 46.48
N LEU A 1255 -29.17 -21.71 46.86
CA LEU A 1255 -30.12 -22.26 47.80
C LEU A 1255 -29.67 -21.88 49.23
N THR A 1256 -30.47 -21.06 49.91
CA THR A 1256 -30.29 -20.75 51.34
C THR A 1256 -31.23 -21.61 52.19
N ARG A 1257 -30.99 -21.65 53.50
CA ARG A 1257 -31.60 -22.61 54.43
C ARG A 1257 -32.89 -22.10 55.07
#